data_AF-A0A385SPI5-F1
#
_entry.id   AF-A0A385SPI5-F1
#
_cell.length_a   1.000
_cell.length_b   1.000
_cell.length_c   1.000
_cell.angle_alpha   90.00
_cell.angle_beta   90.00
_cell.angle_gamma   90.00
#
_symmetry.space_group_name_H-M   'P 1'
#
loop_
_entity.id
_entity.type
_entity.pdbx_description
1 polymer ?
#
loop_
_entity_poly.entity_id
_entity_poly.type
_entity_poly.pdbx_seq_one_letter_code
_entity_poly.pdbx_strand_id
1 'polypeptide(L)'
;MYNVKRCFFLVVAAAGCLTVRAQESTFRKVSFEDMSDFKSQAGNWQVVGDVTINPAADIHEAHDKPAAPETKKKSKRSKEEAAPAKPQVVSFQPGKGILLNLNDETKKDNLVSTFEHGDIELEFEVMLPRGSNSGVYFQGRYEMQLFDSWGVKDPKFSDIGGIYRNWETERGKIYMGKAPLSNPAKAPGLWQKFKVSFRAPRFNAAGQKIANARFVSVELNGVLIHDNVEVPLPTGGPIENNEKPMGPLLIQGDHGPVAIRNMSYRLMKEVNFSLSNITYNTYYGNFKTISDFTALKPAATGSIPQLTCEVLTNENAYGVSYKADLDVPQDGTYQFQLAHTGGGRLIINHQQLADLQRPDAYSDQWATITLKAGKVPVEIYNYKDASWMPPRLGLTVKSATTYPQALHAFNSLPPDDEPVSPIYLDATSEPRLLRAFLDFKGDRAQRLTHTIGVADPSGTHYVYDMKSGNLVCVWHGSFVDATPMWHDRGDGSFRPRGAAQYLFNNQPLAFLASPSEPFPVILKEDLVKENEHRGKGFELEATTHRPVFKYTYEGLDVEDKIYPDDQNRVITHEVNIKNRGTKTGLYYKLGEGSAIAQMPDGSYAIDDKQYYIKVTTGQPVVRDVNGKKELIVAVDSAVKYSVIW
;
A
#
# COMPACT_ATOMS: atom_id res chain seq x y z
N MET A 1 43.35 46.20 -46.88
CA MET A 1 42.43 47.27 -46.43
C MET A 1 41.04 46.68 -46.27
N TYR A 2 40.27 47.20 -45.31
CA TYR A 2 38.89 46.89 -44.92
C TYR A 2 38.63 45.88 -43.79
N ASN A 3 38.53 46.50 -42.60
CA ASN A 3 37.64 46.20 -41.47
C ASN A 3 36.39 45.37 -41.79
N VAL A 4 36.12 44.37 -40.95
CA VAL A 4 34.75 43.88 -40.70
C VAL A 4 34.51 43.83 -39.19
N LYS A 5 33.51 44.61 -38.76
CA LYS A 5 33.02 44.79 -37.39
C LYS A 5 32.40 43.49 -36.87
N ARG A 6 32.71 43.14 -35.61
CA ARG A 6 31.97 42.13 -34.83
C ARG A 6 30.61 42.72 -34.43
N CYS A 7 29.52 42.14 -34.96
CA CYS A 7 28.17 42.39 -34.46
C CYS A 7 27.92 41.54 -33.21
N PHE A 8 27.67 42.20 -32.10
CA PHE A 8 27.08 41.62 -30.90
C PHE A 8 25.60 41.31 -31.19
N PHE A 9 25.20 40.04 -31.14
CA PHE A 9 23.80 39.66 -31.01
C PHE A 9 23.46 39.56 -29.52
N LEU A 10 22.66 40.51 -29.05
CA LEU A 10 21.98 40.45 -27.76
C LEU A 10 20.87 39.40 -27.86
N VAL A 11 21.06 38.24 -27.23
CA VAL A 11 19.96 37.28 -27.00
C VAL A 11 19.26 37.72 -25.72
N VAL A 12 18.07 38.30 -25.88
CA VAL A 12 17.15 38.56 -24.77
C VAL A 12 16.61 37.22 -24.30
N ALA A 13 17.11 36.73 -23.17
CA ALA A 13 16.54 35.59 -22.47
C ALA A 13 15.18 35.99 -21.88
N ALA A 14 14.10 35.58 -22.55
CA ALA A 14 12.77 35.59 -21.96
C ALA A 14 12.74 34.50 -20.86
N ALA A 15 12.89 34.93 -19.61
CA ALA A 15 12.63 34.11 -18.44
C ALA A 15 11.13 33.80 -18.39
N GLY A 16 10.72 32.71 -19.04
CA GLY A 16 9.42 32.10 -18.81
C GLY A 16 9.39 31.54 -17.39
N CYS A 17 8.66 32.21 -16.50
CA CYS A 17 8.24 31.66 -15.22
C CYS A 17 7.40 30.40 -15.46
N LEU A 18 8.06 29.24 -15.51
CA LEU A 18 7.44 27.96 -15.20
C LEU A 18 7.17 27.96 -13.69
N THR A 19 6.05 28.56 -13.28
CA THR A 19 5.47 28.25 -11.99
C THR A 19 5.01 26.80 -12.06
N VAL A 20 5.88 25.89 -11.63
CA VAL A 20 5.47 24.58 -11.14
C VAL A 20 4.53 24.89 -9.98
N ARG A 21 3.22 24.91 -10.25
CA ARG A 21 2.23 24.82 -9.18
C ARG A 21 2.38 23.41 -8.63
N ALA A 22 3.26 23.27 -7.64
CA ALA A 22 3.16 22.17 -6.70
C ALA A 22 1.71 22.23 -6.18
N GLN A 23 0.89 21.27 -6.61
CA GLN A 23 -0.41 21.07 -6.00
C GLN A 23 -0.08 20.71 -4.55
N GLU A 24 -0.23 21.68 -3.64
CA GLU A 24 -0.02 21.44 -2.21
C GLU A 24 -0.80 20.18 -1.83
N SER A 25 -0.12 19.23 -1.18
CA SER A 25 -0.78 18.05 -0.69
C SER A 25 -1.95 18.49 0.18
N THR A 26 -3.15 18.05 -0.17
CA THR A 26 -4.38 18.38 0.55
C THR A 26 -4.47 17.68 1.91
N PHE A 27 -3.49 16.82 2.21
CA PHE A 27 -3.33 16.18 3.51
C PHE A 27 -2.70 17.16 4.50
N ARG A 28 -3.37 17.33 5.63
CA ARG A 28 -2.85 18.01 6.82
C ARG A 28 -2.10 16.99 7.66
N LYS A 29 -0.87 17.30 8.08
CA LYS A 29 -0.14 16.49 9.05
C LYS A 29 -0.70 16.72 10.45
N VAL A 30 -0.80 15.66 11.24
CA VAL A 30 -0.94 15.77 12.69
C VAL A 30 0.46 16.01 13.25
N SER A 31 0.60 17.05 14.07
CA SER A 31 1.90 17.44 14.62
C SER A 31 2.32 16.46 15.72
N PHE A 32 3.48 15.84 15.53
CA PHE A 32 4.18 15.10 16.58
C PHE A 32 5.45 15.87 17.02
N GLU A 33 5.31 17.19 17.12
CA GLU A 33 6.33 18.07 17.70
C GLU A 33 6.19 18.18 19.23
N ASP A 34 4.94 18.12 19.70
CA ASP A 34 4.51 18.10 21.09
C ASP A 34 3.08 17.51 21.17
N MET A 35 2.41 17.64 22.32
CA MET A 35 1.07 17.08 22.55
C MET A 35 -0.10 18.05 22.26
N SER A 36 0.14 19.21 21.62
CA SER A 36 -0.87 20.28 21.46
C SER A 36 -2.09 19.90 20.61
N ASP A 37 -1.94 18.93 19.72
CA ASP A 37 -3.01 18.41 18.88
C ASP A 37 -3.95 17.45 19.63
N PHE A 38 -3.68 17.20 20.91
CA PHE A 38 -4.42 16.27 21.76
C PHE A 38 -4.88 16.90 23.07
N LYS A 39 -5.95 16.35 23.63
CA LYS A 39 -6.46 16.72 24.96
C LYS A 39 -5.51 16.26 26.06
N SER A 40 -5.64 16.85 27.25
CA SER A 40 -4.88 16.44 28.44
C SER A 40 -5.07 14.97 28.77
N GLN A 41 -4.01 14.30 29.24
CA GLN A 41 -3.95 12.86 29.49
C GLN A 41 -3.05 12.53 30.70
N ALA A 42 -3.17 11.32 31.25
CA ALA A 42 -2.54 10.84 32.49
C ALA A 42 -1.01 10.68 32.46
N GLY A 43 -0.36 10.89 31.32
CA GLY A 43 1.09 10.85 31.14
C GLY A 43 1.64 9.55 30.53
N ASN A 44 0.78 8.65 30.01
CA ASN A 44 1.22 7.47 29.26
C ASN A 44 1.61 7.79 27.81
N TRP A 45 1.10 8.89 27.25
CA TRP A 45 1.46 9.34 25.91
C TRP A 45 2.58 10.37 25.92
N GLN A 46 3.52 10.25 24.99
CA GLN A 46 4.64 11.17 24.81
C GLN A 46 5.11 11.21 23.35
N VAL A 47 5.83 12.29 23.00
CA VAL A 47 6.51 12.43 21.71
C VAL A 47 7.99 12.06 21.86
N VAL A 48 8.49 11.22 20.95
CA VAL A 48 9.86 10.69 20.94
C VAL A 48 10.46 10.75 19.52
N GLY A 49 11.79 10.58 19.41
CA GLY A 49 12.53 10.67 18.15
C GLY A 49 12.74 9.34 17.43
N ASP A 50 12.88 8.25 18.18
CA ASP A 50 12.92 6.88 17.64
C ASP A 50 12.33 5.90 18.64
N VAL A 51 11.79 4.79 18.14
CA VAL A 51 11.29 3.67 18.92
C VAL A 51 11.92 2.38 18.39
N THR A 52 12.38 1.56 19.33
CA THR A 52 12.91 0.22 19.07
C THR A 52 12.16 -0.78 19.94
N ILE A 53 11.52 -1.73 19.27
CA ILE A 53 10.79 -2.84 19.90
C ILE A 53 11.62 -4.10 19.72
N ASN A 54 11.77 -4.87 20.80
CA ASN A 54 12.41 -6.17 20.74
C ASN A 54 11.42 -7.19 20.14
N PRO A 55 11.63 -7.70 18.92
CA PRO A 55 10.69 -8.61 18.26
C PRO A 55 10.58 -9.98 18.97
N ALA A 56 11.56 -10.32 19.81
CA ALA A 56 11.58 -11.58 20.55
C ALA A 56 10.83 -11.54 21.90
N ALA A 57 10.40 -10.36 22.37
CA ALA A 57 9.79 -10.20 23.68
C ALA A 57 8.27 -9.96 23.58
N ASP A 58 7.49 -10.68 24.38
CA ASP A 58 6.04 -10.55 24.48
C ASP A 58 5.64 -9.68 25.68
N ILE A 59 4.66 -8.79 25.53
CA ILE A 59 4.22 -7.91 26.63
C ILE A 59 3.51 -8.65 27.76
N HIS A 60 3.06 -9.90 27.52
CA HIS A 60 2.31 -10.70 28.49
C HIS A 60 3.14 -11.83 29.12
N GLU A 61 4.39 -12.02 28.73
CA GLU A 61 5.26 -13.03 29.36
C GLU A 61 5.35 -12.76 30.87
N ALA A 62 4.92 -13.75 31.67
CA ALA A 62 4.66 -13.60 33.09
C ALA A 62 5.90 -13.09 33.84
N HIS A 63 5.74 -11.95 34.50
CA HIS A 63 6.55 -11.60 35.65
C HIS A 63 6.39 -12.72 36.68
N ASP A 64 7.47 -13.40 37.07
CA ASP A 64 7.43 -14.24 38.27
C ASP A 64 6.75 -13.45 39.39
N LYS A 65 5.59 -13.94 39.84
CA LYS A 65 4.99 -13.47 41.09
C LYS A 65 6.10 -13.55 42.14
N PRO A 66 6.30 -12.53 42.99
CA PRO A 66 7.18 -12.68 44.13
C PRO A 66 6.75 -13.96 44.85
N ALA A 67 7.67 -14.91 45.00
CA ALA A 67 7.40 -16.13 45.75
C ALA A 67 6.79 -15.71 47.10
N ALA A 68 5.70 -16.36 47.49
CA ALA A 68 5.09 -16.15 48.79
C ALA A 68 6.18 -16.25 49.87
N PRO A 69 6.17 -15.41 50.91
CA PRO A 69 7.25 -15.38 51.88
C PRO A 69 7.32 -16.74 52.61
N GLU A 70 8.29 -17.58 52.23
CA GLU A 70 8.60 -18.78 52.97
C GLU A 70 9.14 -18.40 54.35
N THR A 71 8.53 -18.99 55.37
CA THR A 71 8.89 -18.84 56.77
C THR A 71 10.34 -19.27 57.03
N LYS A 72 11.15 -18.27 57.41
CA LYS A 72 12.44 -18.32 58.12
C LYS A 72 12.99 -19.72 58.50
N LYS A 73 14.13 -20.09 57.90
CA LYS A 73 15.26 -20.72 58.62
C LYS A 73 16.60 -20.12 58.16
N LYS A 74 17.39 -19.66 59.13
CA LYS A 74 18.73 -19.05 58.98
C LYS A 74 19.74 -20.07 58.45
N SER A 75 20.45 -19.80 57.34
CA SER A 75 21.91 -20.02 57.23
C SER A 75 22.52 -19.47 55.93
N LYS A 76 23.72 -18.88 56.06
CA LYS A 76 24.79 -18.57 55.08
C LYS A 76 24.54 -17.48 54.01
N ARG A 77 25.35 -16.41 54.12
CA ARG A 77 25.60 -15.40 53.09
C ARG A 77 26.27 -16.06 51.87
N SER A 78 25.52 -16.27 50.79
CA SER A 78 26.04 -16.27 49.42
C SER A 78 25.90 -14.86 48.85
N LYS A 79 26.89 -14.41 48.07
CA LYS A 79 26.73 -13.24 47.20
C LYS A 79 25.60 -13.58 46.21
N GLU A 80 24.45 -12.93 46.34
CA GLU A 80 23.47 -12.84 45.25
C GLU A 80 24.13 -12.05 44.11
N GLU A 81 24.54 -12.76 43.07
CA GLU A 81 24.66 -12.17 41.74
C GLU A 81 23.29 -11.58 41.40
N ALA A 82 23.23 -10.28 41.13
CA ALA A 82 22.02 -9.64 40.68
C ALA A 82 21.50 -10.40 39.45
N ALA A 83 20.26 -10.86 39.52
CA ALA A 83 19.59 -11.46 38.36
C ALA A 83 19.75 -10.52 37.15
N PRO A 84 20.09 -11.02 35.96
CA PRO A 84 20.24 -10.18 34.79
C PRO A 84 18.97 -9.35 34.58
N ALA A 85 19.14 -8.04 34.37
CA ALA A 85 18.03 -7.14 34.12
C ALA A 85 17.19 -7.68 32.95
N LYS A 86 15.88 -7.81 33.18
CA LYS A 86 14.96 -8.38 32.19
C LYS A 86 14.98 -7.52 30.92
N PRO A 87 14.92 -8.12 29.71
CA PRO A 87 15.00 -7.39 28.47
C PRO A 87 13.81 -6.43 28.34
N GLN A 88 14.11 -5.15 28.10
CA GLN A 88 13.10 -4.11 27.88
C GLN A 88 12.41 -4.32 26.53
N VAL A 89 11.07 -4.49 26.53
CA VAL A 89 10.28 -4.74 25.30
C VAL A 89 10.30 -3.54 24.36
N VAL A 90 10.16 -2.32 24.91
CA VAL A 90 10.13 -1.06 24.17
C VAL A 90 11.18 -0.12 24.71
N SER A 91 12.07 0.33 23.84
CA SER A 91 13.05 1.39 24.11
C SER A 91 12.84 2.55 23.14
N PHE A 92 13.23 3.76 23.53
CA PHE A 92 13.04 4.95 22.71
C PHE A 92 14.17 5.96 22.93
N GLN A 93 14.34 6.84 21.95
CA GLN A 93 15.26 7.99 22.04
C GLN A 93 14.46 9.29 22.13
N PRO A 94 14.88 10.25 22.98
CA PRO A 94 14.28 11.59 23.00
C PRO A 94 14.34 12.23 21.62
N GLY A 95 13.30 12.98 21.27
CA GLY A 95 13.20 13.65 19.98
C GLY A 95 11.76 13.92 19.61
N LYS A 96 11.47 13.97 18.32
CA LYS A 96 10.16 14.32 17.77
C LYS A 96 9.80 13.45 16.58
N GLY A 97 8.52 13.45 16.22
CA GLY A 97 8.01 12.77 15.02
C GLY A 97 7.33 11.43 15.27
N ILE A 98 7.44 10.87 16.48
CA ILE A 98 6.77 9.62 16.87
C ILE A 98 5.96 9.85 18.15
N LEU A 99 4.68 9.53 18.08
CA LEU A 99 3.80 9.44 19.25
C LEU A 99 3.93 8.03 19.86
N LEU A 100 4.26 7.94 21.14
CA LEU A 100 4.45 6.68 21.85
C LEU A 100 3.53 6.59 23.07
N ASN A 101 2.79 5.48 23.17
CA ASN A 101 2.09 5.06 24.38
C ASN A 101 2.95 4.08 25.18
N LEU A 102 3.13 4.36 26.46
CA LEU A 102 3.65 3.43 27.47
C LEU A 102 2.71 3.46 28.68
N ASN A 103 1.70 2.61 28.66
CA ASN A 103 0.72 2.52 29.73
C ASN A 103 1.18 1.60 30.86
N ASP A 104 0.63 1.84 32.05
CA ASP A 104 0.76 1.00 33.23
C ASP A 104 -0.55 1.03 34.04
N GLU A 105 -0.56 0.39 35.22
CA GLU A 105 -1.76 0.32 36.06
C GLU A 105 -2.27 1.71 36.51
N THR A 106 -1.39 2.71 36.53
CA THR A 106 -1.64 4.09 37.00
C THR A 106 -1.83 5.10 35.87
N LYS A 107 -1.20 4.89 34.71
CA LYS A 107 -1.26 5.77 33.53
C LYS A 107 -1.77 4.99 32.33
N LYS A 108 -3.02 5.24 31.95
CA LYS A 108 -3.73 4.45 30.93
C LYS A 108 -4.84 5.25 30.25
N ASP A 109 -4.59 6.51 29.95
CA ASP A 109 -5.59 7.33 29.25
C ASP A 109 -5.57 7.03 27.76
N ASN A 110 -6.76 7.09 27.15
CA ASN A 110 -6.89 7.18 25.71
C ASN A 110 -6.44 8.56 25.23
N LEU A 111 -5.84 8.64 24.04
CA LEU A 111 -5.45 9.91 23.43
C LEU A 111 -6.57 10.42 22.53
N VAL A 112 -7.02 11.66 22.74
CA VAL A 112 -8.15 12.24 22.01
C VAL A 112 -7.70 13.50 21.29
N SER A 113 -7.96 13.62 19.99
CA SER A 113 -7.60 14.81 19.22
C SER A 113 -8.38 16.05 19.69
N THR A 114 -7.78 17.23 19.52
CA THR A 114 -8.45 18.52 19.74
C THR A 114 -9.38 18.88 18.58
N PHE A 115 -9.07 18.45 17.36
CA PHE A 115 -9.93 18.62 16.20
C PHE A 115 -11.01 17.53 16.12
N GLU A 116 -12.13 17.86 15.47
CA GLU A 116 -13.18 16.92 15.10
C GLU A 116 -13.27 16.75 13.58
N HIS A 117 -13.80 15.62 13.12
CA HIS A 117 -13.96 15.30 11.71
C HIS A 117 -15.33 14.68 11.41
N GLY A 118 -15.76 14.86 10.16
CA GLY A 118 -16.86 14.12 9.53
C GLY A 118 -16.24 13.02 8.66
N ASP A 119 -16.42 13.12 7.35
CA ASP A 119 -15.70 12.27 6.41
C ASP A 119 -14.21 12.63 6.41
N ILE A 120 -13.36 11.60 6.34
CA ILE A 120 -11.92 11.75 6.46
C ILE A 120 -11.21 10.66 5.66
N GLU A 121 -10.13 11.03 5.00
CA GLU A 121 -9.08 10.09 4.64
C GLU A 121 -7.93 10.25 5.63
N LEU A 122 -7.47 9.15 6.22
CA LEU A 122 -6.43 9.13 7.24
C LEU A 122 -5.32 8.18 6.78
N GLU A 123 -4.08 8.67 6.73
CA GLU A 123 -2.87 7.85 6.55
C GLU A 123 -2.00 7.96 7.80
N PHE A 124 -1.48 6.83 8.28
CA PHE A 124 -0.53 6.81 9.39
C PHE A 124 0.28 5.51 9.37
N GLU A 125 1.39 5.52 10.09
CA GLU A 125 2.18 4.32 10.37
C GLU A 125 2.09 3.97 11.85
N VAL A 126 2.03 2.68 12.16
CA VAL A 126 1.97 2.16 13.52
C VAL A 126 2.98 1.03 13.72
N MET A 127 3.57 0.97 14.90
CA MET A 127 4.47 -0.09 15.33
C MET A 127 3.98 -0.67 16.65
N LEU A 128 3.87 -2.00 16.71
CA LEU A 128 3.32 -2.74 17.84
C LEU A 128 4.36 -3.75 18.37
N PRO A 129 4.53 -3.87 19.71
CA PRO A 129 5.16 -5.02 20.33
C PRO A 129 4.32 -6.28 20.17
N ARG A 130 4.97 -7.42 20.35
CA ARG A 130 4.28 -8.71 20.35
C ARG A 130 3.22 -8.75 21.45
N GLY A 131 2.00 -9.17 21.10
CA GLY A 131 0.84 -9.23 21.98
C GLY A 131 0.16 -7.89 22.30
N SER A 132 0.67 -6.76 21.78
CA SER A 132 0.09 -5.44 22.10
C SER A 132 -1.26 -5.18 21.44
N ASN A 133 -2.08 -4.39 22.11
CA ASN A 133 -3.44 -4.04 21.72
C ASN A 133 -3.67 -2.52 21.89
N SER A 134 -4.32 -1.91 20.90
CA SER A 134 -4.78 -0.53 20.83
C SER A 134 -5.89 -0.45 19.77
N GLY A 135 -6.34 0.74 19.42
CA GLY A 135 -7.37 0.96 18.41
C GLY A 135 -7.43 2.41 17.98
N VAL A 136 -7.80 2.67 16.73
CA VAL A 136 -8.11 4.00 16.22
C VAL A 136 -9.61 4.13 16.06
N TYR A 137 -10.19 5.07 16.79
CA TYR A 137 -11.61 5.34 16.81
C TYR A 137 -11.92 6.56 15.96
N PHE A 138 -12.67 6.35 14.87
CA PHE A 138 -13.22 7.42 14.06
C PHE A 138 -14.39 8.06 14.80
N GLN A 139 -14.39 9.38 14.89
CA GLN A 139 -15.35 10.17 15.68
C GLN A 139 -15.45 9.76 17.16
N GLY A 140 -14.41 9.10 17.70
CA GLY A 140 -14.39 8.54 19.04
C GLY A 140 -15.40 7.40 19.25
N ARG A 141 -15.88 6.78 18.16
CA ARG A 141 -17.04 5.86 18.18
C ARG A 141 -16.86 4.57 17.37
N TYR A 142 -16.10 4.61 16.29
CA TYR A 142 -15.96 3.46 15.40
C TYR A 142 -14.50 2.99 15.39
N GLU A 143 -14.25 1.93 16.13
CA GLU A 143 -12.93 1.33 16.31
C GLU A 143 -12.50 0.54 15.09
N MET A 144 -11.38 0.94 14.52
CA MET A 144 -10.50 0.09 13.73
C MET A 144 -9.39 -0.42 14.65
N GLN A 145 -9.30 -1.73 14.78
CA GLN A 145 -8.45 -2.40 15.73
C GLN A 145 -6.96 -2.30 15.39
N LEU A 146 -6.12 -2.17 16.42
CA LEU A 146 -4.66 -2.28 16.31
C LEU A 146 -4.19 -3.41 17.22
N PHE A 147 -3.76 -4.54 16.65
CA PHE A 147 -3.33 -5.70 17.42
C PHE A 147 -2.10 -6.34 16.78
N ASP A 148 -1.27 -7.02 17.57
CA ASP A 148 -0.25 -7.92 17.01
C ASP A 148 -0.91 -9.15 16.39
N SER A 149 -1.19 -9.07 15.10
CA SER A 149 -1.77 -10.16 14.32
C SER A 149 -0.75 -10.84 13.40
N TRP A 150 0.57 -10.69 13.63
CA TRP A 150 1.57 -11.28 12.74
C TRP A 150 1.48 -12.81 12.68
N GLY A 151 1.24 -13.35 11.48
CA GLY A 151 1.08 -14.79 11.24
C GLY A 151 -0.31 -15.35 11.54
N VAL A 152 -1.31 -14.52 11.88
CA VAL A 152 -2.70 -14.97 12.02
C VAL A 152 -3.26 -15.35 10.64
N LYS A 153 -3.68 -16.61 10.47
CA LYS A 153 -4.20 -17.12 9.19
C LYS A 153 -5.63 -16.68 8.90
N ASP A 154 -6.50 -16.80 9.90
CA ASP A 154 -7.93 -16.47 9.82
C ASP A 154 -8.22 -15.26 10.71
N PRO A 155 -8.12 -14.02 10.18
CA PRO A 155 -8.28 -12.83 10.98
C PRO A 155 -9.73 -12.65 11.43
N LYS A 156 -9.90 -12.02 12.60
CA LYS A 156 -11.18 -11.68 13.22
C LYS A 156 -11.37 -10.17 13.29
N PHE A 157 -12.53 -9.72 13.75
CA PHE A 157 -12.76 -8.30 14.03
C PHE A 157 -11.80 -7.72 15.10
N SER A 158 -11.17 -8.60 15.90
CA SER A 158 -10.21 -8.27 16.96
C SER A 158 -8.75 -8.29 16.49
N ASP A 159 -8.50 -8.63 15.23
CA ASP A 159 -7.19 -8.56 14.60
C ASP A 159 -6.95 -7.19 13.95
N ILE A 160 -5.70 -6.87 13.63
CA ILE A 160 -5.30 -5.58 13.08
C ILE A 160 -6.12 -5.18 11.84
N GLY A 161 -6.63 -3.96 11.87
CA GLY A 161 -7.51 -3.43 10.83
C GLY A 161 -8.94 -3.96 10.89
N GLY A 162 -9.28 -4.91 11.76
CA GLY A 162 -10.65 -5.34 12.01
C GLY A 162 -11.52 -4.18 12.50
N ILE A 163 -12.79 -4.14 12.08
CA ILE A 163 -13.76 -3.17 12.60
C ILE A 163 -14.46 -3.83 13.77
N TYR A 164 -14.25 -3.29 14.97
CA TYR A 164 -14.59 -4.01 16.20
C TYR A 164 -16.10 -4.17 16.39
N ARG A 165 -16.50 -5.15 17.20
CA ARG A 165 -17.91 -5.37 17.55
C ARG A 165 -18.41 -4.32 18.54
N ASN A 166 -19.72 -4.28 18.77
CA ASN A 166 -20.28 -3.61 19.95
C ASN A 166 -20.61 -4.60 21.07
N TRP A 167 -21.01 -4.06 22.23
CA TRP A 167 -21.34 -4.81 23.45
C TRP A 167 -22.86 -4.92 23.70
N GLU A 168 -23.67 -4.58 22.69
CA GLU A 168 -25.13 -4.65 22.78
C GLU A 168 -25.60 -6.10 22.87
N THR A 169 -26.67 -6.32 23.65
CA THR A 169 -27.30 -7.63 23.83
C THR A 169 -28.72 -7.68 23.26
N GLU A 170 -29.32 -6.52 22.97
CA GLU A 170 -30.65 -6.41 22.38
C GLU A 170 -30.61 -6.81 20.90
N ARG A 171 -31.46 -7.76 20.50
CA ARG A 171 -31.59 -8.19 19.11
C ARG A 171 -31.94 -6.99 18.23
N GLY A 172 -31.17 -6.78 17.16
CA GLY A 172 -31.31 -5.63 16.26
C GLY A 172 -30.39 -4.46 16.59
N LYS A 173 -29.74 -4.45 17.77
CA LYS A 173 -28.68 -3.50 18.13
C LYS A 173 -27.28 -4.13 18.17
N ILE A 174 -27.19 -5.44 17.94
CA ILE A 174 -25.90 -6.15 17.93
C ILE A 174 -25.18 -5.92 16.61
N TYR A 175 -23.97 -5.38 16.69
CA TYR A 175 -23.01 -5.36 15.59
C TYR A 175 -21.85 -6.29 15.94
N MET A 176 -21.68 -7.37 15.16
CA MET A 176 -20.70 -8.43 15.43
C MET A 176 -19.27 -8.08 15.02
N GLY A 177 -19.03 -6.85 14.55
CA GLY A 177 -17.77 -6.46 13.95
C GLY A 177 -17.60 -7.02 12.53
N LYS A 178 -16.49 -6.63 11.90
CA LYS A 178 -16.08 -7.09 10.58
C LYS A 178 -14.61 -7.46 10.61
N ALA A 179 -14.32 -8.73 10.34
CA ALA A 179 -12.96 -9.19 10.11
C ALA A 179 -12.39 -8.59 8.80
N PRO A 180 -11.09 -8.27 8.76
CA PRO A 180 -10.44 -7.86 7.51
C PRO A 180 -10.47 -9.00 6.48
N LEU A 181 -10.46 -8.65 5.20
CA LEU A 181 -10.50 -9.60 4.07
C LEU A 181 -9.25 -10.50 4.00
N SER A 182 -8.13 -10.01 4.52
CA SER A 182 -6.86 -10.72 4.61
C SER A 182 -6.02 -10.15 5.76
N ASN A 183 -4.92 -10.82 6.10
CA ASN A 183 -3.98 -10.35 7.12
C ASN A 183 -2.60 -10.02 6.51
N PRO A 184 -2.38 -8.77 6.07
CA PRO A 184 -1.10 -8.30 5.56
C PRO A 184 -0.18 -7.72 6.67
N ALA A 185 -0.36 -8.13 7.93
CA ALA A 185 0.44 -7.64 9.05
C ALA A 185 1.90 -8.07 8.96
N LYS A 186 2.80 -7.11 9.22
CA LYS A 186 4.24 -7.32 9.41
C LYS A 186 4.59 -7.81 10.82
N ALA A 187 5.81 -8.29 11.00
CA ALA A 187 6.35 -8.71 12.30
C ALA A 187 6.33 -7.59 13.36
N PRO A 188 6.26 -7.96 14.66
CA PRO A 188 6.40 -7.00 15.76
C PRO A 188 7.65 -6.13 15.64
N GLY A 189 7.49 -4.85 15.96
CA GLY A 189 8.54 -3.85 15.83
C GLY A 189 8.80 -3.34 14.41
N LEU A 190 8.07 -3.81 13.40
CA LEU A 190 8.09 -3.23 12.05
C LEU A 190 6.97 -2.20 11.89
N TRP A 191 7.20 -1.19 11.05
CA TRP A 191 6.18 -0.19 10.76
C TRP A 191 5.12 -0.73 9.80
N GLN A 192 3.88 -0.75 10.28
CA GLN A 192 2.66 -1.03 9.54
C GLN A 192 2.11 0.27 8.97
N LYS A 193 1.74 0.31 7.69
CA LYS A 193 1.14 1.51 7.08
C LYS A 193 -0.35 1.31 6.84
N PHE A 194 -1.15 2.23 7.36
CA PHE A 194 -2.59 2.30 7.10
C PHE A 194 -2.95 3.44 6.14
N LYS A 195 -3.94 3.16 5.29
CA LYS A 195 -4.74 4.20 4.62
C LYS A 195 -6.21 3.89 4.83
N VAL A 196 -6.96 4.85 5.35
CA VAL A 196 -8.36 4.66 5.73
C VAL A 196 -9.20 5.76 5.09
N SER A 197 -10.24 5.39 4.35
CA SER A 197 -11.29 6.29 3.93
C SER A 197 -12.54 6.03 4.75
N PHE A 198 -12.92 6.99 5.58
CA PHE A 198 -14.08 6.91 6.46
C PHE A 198 -15.14 7.95 6.06
N ARG A 199 -16.39 7.52 6.04
CA ARG A 199 -17.58 8.36 5.86
C ARG A 199 -18.40 8.33 7.16
N ALA A 200 -18.64 9.51 7.71
CA ALA A 200 -19.43 9.70 8.91
C ALA A 200 -20.91 9.35 8.71
N PRO A 201 -21.65 8.98 9.76
CA PRO A 201 -23.10 8.85 9.68
C PRO A 201 -23.74 10.19 9.27
N ARG A 202 -24.90 10.11 8.62
CA ARG A 202 -25.66 11.29 8.16
C ARG A 202 -26.94 11.44 8.95
N PHE A 203 -27.36 12.67 9.15
CA PHE A 203 -28.57 13.03 9.87
C PHE A 203 -29.38 14.05 9.07
N ASN A 204 -30.71 13.97 9.15
CA ASN A 204 -31.59 15.00 8.60
C ASN A 204 -31.67 16.22 9.52
N ALA A 205 -32.39 17.26 9.09
CA ALA A 205 -32.57 18.49 9.87
C ALA A 205 -33.29 18.28 11.22
N ALA A 206 -34.03 17.18 11.38
CA ALA A 206 -34.67 16.79 12.65
C ALA A 206 -33.73 16.00 13.58
N GLY A 207 -32.46 15.80 13.20
CA GLY A 207 -31.49 15.03 13.96
C GLY A 207 -31.68 13.51 13.87
N GLN A 208 -32.51 13.03 12.96
CA GLN A 208 -32.70 11.59 12.74
C GLN A 208 -31.63 11.07 11.79
N LYS A 209 -31.05 9.92 12.11
CA LYS A 209 -30.05 9.27 11.28
C LYS A 209 -30.65 8.82 9.94
N ILE A 210 -29.99 9.15 8.84
CA ILE A 210 -30.38 8.81 7.46
C ILE A 210 -29.35 7.96 6.72
N ALA A 211 -28.12 7.87 7.23
CA ALA A 211 -27.10 6.94 6.75
C ALA A 211 -26.15 6.53 7.88
N ASN A 212 -25.68 5.29 7.82
CA ASN A 212 -24.69 4.76 8.77
C ASN A 212 -23.27 5.26 8.47
N ALA A 213 -22.41 5.13 9.47
CA ALA A 213 -20.98 5.28 9.28
C ALA A 213 -20.47 4.19 8.32
N ARG A 214 -19.38 4.46 7.62
CA ARG A 214 -18.85 3.55 6.62
C ARG A 214 -17.34 3.70 6.47
N PHE A 215 -16.63 2.59 6.59
CA PHE A 215 -15.26 2.48 6.13
C PHE A 215 -15.31 2.20 4.62
N VAL A 216 -15.18 3.26 3.83
CA VAL A 216 -15.24 3.20 2.36
C VAL A 216 -14.10 2.32 1.84
N SER A 217 -12.89 2.49 2.39
CA SER A 217 -11.77 1.58 2.15
C SER A 217 -10.83 1.58 3.34
N VAL A 218 -10.20 0.43 3.58
CA VAL A 218 -9.08 0.30 4.52
C VAL A 218 -7.99 -0.50 3.84
N GLU A 219 -6.80 0.08 3.72
CA GLU A 219 -5.59 -0.59 3.25
C GLU A 219 -4.59 -0.73 4.40
N LEU A 220 -3.99 -1.92 4.52
CA LEU A 220 -2.88 -2.20 5.41
C LEU A 220 -1.70 -2.71 4.58
N ASN A 221 -0.56 -2.01 4.67
CA ASN A 221 0.67 -2.32 3.92
C ASN A 221 0.45 -2.47 2.41
N GLY A 222 -0.44 -1.65 1.85
CA GLY A 222 -0.77 -1.65 0.42
C GLY A 222 -1.76 -2.73 -0.03
N VAL A 223 -2.31 -3.53 0.89
CA VAL A 223 -3.34 -4.52 0.62
C VAL A 223 -4.69 -4.00 1.12
N LEU A 224 -5.72 -4.04 0.27
CA LEU A 224 -7.09 -3.69 0.63
C LEU A 224 -7.67 -4.76 1.58
N ILE A 225 -7.99 -4.37 2.81
CA ILE A 225 -8.52 -5.26 3.85
C ILE A 225 -9.98 -5.00 4.19
N HIS A 226 -10.53 -3.85 3.81
CA HIS A 226 -11.98 -3.60 3.82
C HIS A 226 -12.37 -2.79 2.59
N ASP A 227 -13.49 -3.16 1.98
CA ASP A 227 -14.12 -2.43 0.89
C ASP A 227 -15.58 -2.15 1.27
N ASN A 228 -15.92 -0.87 1.34
CA ASN A 228 -17.27 -0.37 1.50
C ASN A 228 -18.06 -0.96 2.70
N VAL A 229 -17.41 -1.10 3.87
CA VAL A 229 -18.01 -1.70 5.07
C VAL A 229 -18.86 -0.68 5.82
N GLU A 230 -20.14 -1.00 5.97
CA GLU A 230 -21.09 -0.21 6.75
C GLU A 230 -21.06 -0.58 8.24
N VAL A 231 -21.10 0.43 9.11
CA VAL A 231 -21.06 0.28 10.56
C VAL A 231 -22.31 0.96 11.14
N PRO A 232 -23.35 0.18 11.49
CA PRO A 232 -24.66 0.72 11.78
C PRO A 232 -24.79 1.40 13.14
N LEU A 233 -23.89 1.10 14.08
CA LEU A 233 -23.90 1.58 15.46
C LEU A 233 -22.45 1.78 15.95
N PRO A 234 -22.21 2.60 16.98
CA PRO A 234 -20.89 2.69 17.62
C PRO A 234 -20.34 1.31 18.01
N THR A 235 -19.04 1.13 17.87
CA THR A 235 -18.33 -0.08 18.33
C THR A 235 -18.18 -0.06 19.84
N GLY A 236 -17.59 -1.10 20.43
CA GLY A 236 -17.25 -1.12 21.85
C GLY A 236 -16.27 -0.01 22.23
N GLY A 237 -16.32 0.45 23.48
CA GLY A 237 -15.40 1.46 24.02
C GLY A 237 -15.51 2.91 23.48
N PRO A 238 -16.67 3.41 22.99
CA PRO A 238 -16.75 4.76 22.43
C PRO A 238 -16.69 5.82 23.54
N ILE A 239 -16.29 7.05 23.19
CA ILE A 239 -16.35 8.20 24.12
C ILE A 239 -17.79 8.43 24.58
N GLU A 240 -18.74 8.37 23.64
CA GLU A 240 -20.18 8.47 23.88
C GLU A 240 -20.93 7.59 22.86
N ASN A 241 -22.03 6.94 23.29
CA ASN A 241 -22.87 6.11 22.41
C ASN A 241 -23.79 6.92 21.47
N ASN A 242 -23.90 8.24 21.65
CA ASN A 242 -24.73 9.08 20.80
C ASN A 242 -24.03 9.36 19.46
N GLU A 243 -24.54 8.86 18.34
CA GLU A 243 -23.93 9.20 17.05
C GLU A 243 -24.16 10.67 16.70
N LYS A 244 -23.13 11.33 16.15
CA LYS A 244 -23.14 12.75 15.73
C LYS A 244 -22.48 12.88 14.35
N PRO A 245 -22.79 13.95 13.58
CA PRO A 245 -22.15 14.18 12.28
C PRO A 245 -20.62 14.39 12.35
N MET A 246 -20.13 14.88 13.50
CA MET A 246 -18.72 15.19 13.76
C MET A 246 -18.26 14.55 15.08
N GLY A 247 -16.97 14.22 15.17
CA GLY A 247 -16.34 13.81 16.43
C GLY A 247 -14.81 13.73 16.31
N PRO A 248 -14.08 13.59 17.43
CA PRO A 248 -12.62 13.55 17.43
C PRO A 248 -12.08 12.21 16.90
N LEU A 249 -10.79 12.15 16.57
CA LEU A 249 -10.08 10.87 16.58
C LEU A 249 -9.77 10.50 18.04
N LEU A 250 -9.88 9.21 18.35
CA LEU A 250 -9.36 8.65 19.60
C LEU A 250 -8.40 7.50 19.29
N ILE A 251 -7.31 7.43 20.04
CA ILE A 251 -6.36 6.31 20.00
C ILE A 251 -6.38 5.66 21.39
N GLN A 252 -6.67 4.35 21.42
CA GLN A 252 -6.77 3.61 22.66
C GLN A 252 -5.40 3.45 23.31
N GLY A 253 -5.28 3.84 24.57
CA GLY A 253 -4.01 3.91 25.29
C GLY A 253 -3.92 3.03 26.54
N ASP A 254 -4.98 2.28 26.87
CA ASP A 254 -5.10 1.57 28.13
C ASP A 254 -4.77 0.07 28.09
N HIS A 255 -4.53 -0.51 26.90
CA HIS A 255 -4.34 -1.95 26.72
C HIS A 255 -2.88 -2.37 26.53
N GLY A 256 -2.08 -1.60 25.78
CA GLY A 256 -0.67 -1.92 25.58
C GLY A 256 0.15 -0.81 24.89
N PRO A 257 1.48 -0.96 24.86
CA PRO A 257 2.36 -0.01 24.19
C PRO A 257 2.12 0.04 22.68
N VAL A 258 2.14 1.23 22.11
CA VAL A 258 1.99 1.44 20.66
C VAL A 258 2.73 2.69 20.24
N ALA A 259 3.40 2.66 19.09
CA ALA A 259 4.02 3.83 18.50
C ALA A 259 3.34 4.20 17.17
N ILE A 260 3.11 5.48 16.92
CA ILE A 260 2.46 6.01 15.73
C ILE A 260 3.30 7.14 15.16
N ARG A 261 3.44 7.19 13.83
CA ARG A 261 4.14 8.27 13.13
C ARG A 261 3.49 8.57 11.79
N ASN A 262 3.99 9.61 11.12
CA ASN A 262 3.57 10.00 9.77
C ASN A 262 2.04 10.13 9.62
N MET A 263 1.35 10.54 10.69
CA MET A 263 -0.10 10.68 10.68
C MET A 263 -0.50 11.93 9.92
N SER A 264 -1.32 11.76 8.90
CA SER A 264 -1.86 12.85 8.11
C SER A 264 -3.28 12.54 7.67
N TYR A 265 -4.09 13.58 7.50
CA TYR A 265 -5.48 13.42 7.16
C TYR A 265 -5.95 14.46 6.14
N ARG A 266 -7.00 14.09 5.42
CA ARG A 266 -7.73 14.97 4.54
C ARG A 266 -9.21 14.92 4.90
N LEU A 267 -9.76 16.06 5.31
CA LEU A 267 -11.19 16.16 5.57
C LEU A 267 -11.95 16.16 4.24
N MET A 268 -12.87 15.22 4.12
CA MET A 268 -13.68 15.05 2.93
C MET A 268 -15.02 15.75 3.12
N LYS A 269 -15.55 16.29 2.03
CA LYS A 269 -16.84 16.97 1.97
C LYS A 269 -17.72 16.25 0.98
N GLU A 270 -19.01 16.26 1.29
CA GLU A 270 -20.03 15.93 0.32
C GLU A 270 -20.30 17.17 -0.53
N VAL A 271 -20.28 16.99 -1.83
CA VAL A 271 -20.58 18.06 -2.79
C VAL A 271 -21.53 17.46 -3.81
N ASN A 272 -22.66 18.13 -4.00
CA ASN A 272 -23.78 17.62 -4.80
C ASN A 272 -23.85 18.37 -6.12
N PHE A 273 -22.96 18.03 -7.05
CA PHE A 273 -23.11 18.52 -8.42
C PHE A 273 -24.37 17.91 -9.05
N SER A 274 -24.99 18.62 -9.98
CA SER A 274 -26.07 18.05 -10.79
C SER A 274 -25.99 18.55 -12.22
N LEU A 275 -26.40 17.70 -13.16
CA LEU A 275 -26.69 18.11 -14.53
C LEU A 275 -28.20 18.26 -14.68
N SER A 276 -28.61 19.32 -15.36
CA SER A 276 -30.00 19.59 -15.70
C SER A 276 -30.09 20.03 -17.16
N ASN A 277 -31.31 20.05 -17.72
CA ASN A 277 -31.57 20.49 -19.10
C ASN A 277 -30.70 19.77 -20.15
N ILE A 278 -30.48 18.46 -19.96
CA ILE A 278 -29.63 17.66 -20.84
C ILE A 278 -30.37 17.42 -22.15
N THR A 279 -29.85 17.97 -23.24
CA THR A 279 -30.32 17.76 -24.61
C THR A 279 -29.26 17.06 -25.43
N TYR A 280 -29.66 16.29 -26.43
CA TYR A 280 -28.73 15.55 -27.28
C TYR A 280 -29.09 15.66 -28.77
N ASN A 281 -28.09 15.45 -29.61
CA ASN A 281 -28.23 15.19 -31.05
C ASN A 281 -27.39 13.95 -31.42
N THR A 282 -27.96 12.98 -32.12
CA THR A 282 -27.24 11.80 -32.63
C THR A 282 -27.02 11.88 -34.14
N TYR A 283 -25.96 11.23 -34.60
CA TYR A 283 -25.50 11.18 -35.98
C TYR A 283 -24.95 9.78 -36.25
N TYR A 284 -25.08 9.28 -37.47
CA TYR A 284 -24.58 7.94 -37.84
C TYR A 284 -23.73 8.02 -39.11
N GLY A 285 -22.55 7.42 -39.05
CA GLY A 285 -21.51 7.49 -40.07
C GLY A 285 -20.13 7.17 -39.50
N ASN A 286 -19.19 6.86 -40.40
CA ASN A 286 -17.80 6.58 -40.03
C ASN A 286 -17.03 7.90 -39.87
N PHE A 287 -17.23 8.56 -38.73
CA PHE A 287 -16.60 9.84 -38.43
C PHE A 287 -15.16 9.67 -37.94
N LYS A 288 -14.28 10.57 -38.37
CA LYS A 288 -12.87 10.62 -37.95
C LYS A 288 -12.59 11.80 -37.02
N THR A 289 -13.43 12.82 -37.06
CA THR A 289 -13.35 14.01 -36.20
C THR A 289 -14.73 14.50 -35.78
N ILE A 290 -14.77 15.35 -34.74
CA ILE A 290 -16.02 15.98 -34.30
C ILE A 290 -16.65 16.85 -35.40
N SER A 291 -15.83 17.54 -36.21
CA SER A 291 -16.33 18.38 -37.30
C SER A 291 -17.06 17.60 -38.40
N ASP A 292 -16.82 16.29 -38.52
CA ASP A 292 -17.44 15.47 -39.57
C ASP A 292 -18.95 15.30 -39.37
N PHE A 293 -19.44 15.41 -38.13
CA PHE A 293 -20.85 15.18 -37.80
C PHE A 293 -21.58 16.41 -37.29
N THR A 294 -20.91 17.40 -36.69
CA THR A 294 -21.59 18.57 -36.10
C THR A 294 -22.23 19.51 -37.14
N ALA A 295 -21.81 19.43 -38.40
CA ALA A 295 -22.42 20.17 -39.51
C ALA A 295 -23.60 19.41 -40.16
N LEU A 296 -23.82 18.14 -39.80
CA LEU A 296 -24.87 17.32 -40.39
C LEU A 296 -26.23 17.59 -39.74
N LYS A 297 -27.30 17.18 -40.42
CA LYS A 297 -28.62 17.09 -39.79
C LYS A 297 -28.62 15.94 -38.78
N PRO A 298 -29.03 16.15 -37.52
CA PRO A 298 -29.16 15.06 -36.55
C PRO A 298 -30.14 13.98 -37.03
N ALA A 299 -29.79 12.72 -36.76
CA ALA A 299 -30.67 11.56 -36.95
C ALA A 299 -31.78 11.53 -35.89
N ALA A 300 -31.45 11.86 -34.64
CA ALA A 300 -32.41 12.08 -33.56
C ALA A 300 -31.97 13.24 -32.67
N THR A 301 -32.95 13.88 -32.03
CA THR A 301 -32.76 14.95 -31.05
C THR A 301 -33.72 14.75 -29.89
N GLY A 302 -33.33 15.11 -28.67
CA GLY A 302 -34.24 15.03 -27.53
C GLY A 302 -33.67 15.56 -26.24
N SER A 303 -34.43 15.36 -25.15
CA SER A 303 -34.04 15.70 -23.78
C SER A 303 -34.06 14.44 -22.91
N ILE A 304 -33.11 14.33 -22.00
CA ILE A 304 -32.95 13.18 -21.10
C ILE A 304 -32.73 13.65 -19.66
N PRO A 305 -33.17 12.88 -18.65
CA PRO A 305 -33.00 13.27 -17.25
C PRO A 305 -31.57 13.08 -16.73
N GLN A 306 -30.76 12.27 -17.41
CA GLN A 306 -29.41 11.91 -17.00
C GLN A 306 -28.53 11.69 -18.23
N LEU A 307 -27.25 12.05 -18.15
CA LEU A 307 -26.29 11.83 -19.24
C LEU A 307 -26.12 10.32 -19.48
N THR A 308 -26.37 9.87 -20.71
CA THR A 308 -26.21 8.47 -21.10
C THR A 308 -25.91 8.31 -22.58
N CYS A 309 -25.12 7.30 -22.96
CA CYS A 309 -24.92 6.88 -24.34
C CYS A 309 -26.09 6.05 -24.90
N GLU A 310 -27.08 5.65 -24.09
CA GLU A 310 -28.26 4.87 -24.53
C GLU A 310 -29.22 5.63 -25.45
N VAL A 311 -28.93 6.89 -25.75
CA VAL A 311 -29.61 7.64 -26.83
C VAL A 311 -29.23 7.14 -28.22
N LEU A 312 -28.14 6.35 -28.33
CA LEU A 312 -27.65 5.77 -29.56
C LEU A 312 -28.46 4.53 -29.95
N THR A 313 -28.81 4.42 -31.23
CA THR A 313 -29.44 3.22 -31.80
C THR A 313 -28.45 2.29 -32.49
N ASN A 314 -27.22 2.76 -32.71
CA ASN A 314 -26.12 1.99 -33.26
C ASN A 314 -24.94 2.02 -32.28
N GLU A 315 -24.37 0.85 -32.01
CA GLU A 315 -23.22 0.71 -31.12
C GLU A 315 -21.89 1.12 -31.77
N ASN A 316 -21.87 1.32 -33.10
CA ASN A 316 -20.68 1.76 -33.84
C ASN A 316 -21.06 2.74 -34.94
N ALA A 317 -20.05 3.44 -35.48
CA ALA A 317 -20.22 4.42 -36.56
C ALA A 317 -21.27 5.47 -36.17
N TYR A 318 -21.03 6.13 -35.04
CA TYR A 318 -21.93 7.15 -34.50
C TYR A 318 -21.17 8.41 -34.11
N GLY A 319 -21.91 9.52 -34.04
CA GLY A 319 -21.54 10.74 -33.35
C GLY A 319 -22.71 11.18 -32.45
N VAL A 320 -22.40 11.78 -31.31
CA VAL A 320 -23.39 12.35 -30.39
C VAL A 320 -22.85 13.63 -29.79
N SER A 321 -23.72 14.63 -29.66
CA SER A 321 -23.42 15.87 -28.94
C SER A 321 -24.47 16.09 -27.85
N TYR A 322 -24.04 16.53 -26.68
CA TYR A 322 -24.90 16.92 -25.57
C TYR A 322 -24.69 18.38 -25.19
N LYS A 323 -25.78 19.03 -24.76
CA LYS A 323 -25.74 20.31 -24.04
C LYS A 323 -26.49 20.15 -22.72
N ALA A 324 -25.93 20.69 -21.64
CA ALA A 324 -26.53 20.62 -20.32
C ALA A 324 -26.15 21.85 -19.47
N ASP A 325 -26.89 22.07 -18.40
CA ASP A 325 -26.52 23.00 -17.33
C ASP A 325 -25.93 22.21 -16.16
N LEU A 326 -24.70 22.54 -15.78
CA LEU A 326 -24.06 22.04 -14.57
C LEU A 326 -24.32 23.00 -13.41
N ASP A 327 -24.96 22.50 -12.36
CA ASP A 327 -25.10 23.25 -11.11
C ASP A 327 -23.84 23.07 -10.24
N VAL A 328 -23.09 24.16 -10.10
CA VAL A 328 -21.86 24.22 -9.30
C VAL A 328 -22.23 24.69 -7.89
N PRO A 329 -22.09 23.85 -6.86
CA PRO A 329 -22.63 24.15 -5.53
C PRO A 329 -21.85 25.22 -4.77
N GLN A 330 -20.56 25.42 -5.06
CA GLN A 330 -19.73 26.42 -4.41
C GLN A 330 -18.58 26.85 -5.31
N ASP A 331 -17.96 27.99 -4.99
CA ASP A 331 -16.72 28.41 -5.64
C ASP A 331 -15.60 27.38 -5.35
N GLY A 332 -14.84 27.00 -6.38
CA GLY A 332 -13.75 26.06 -6.17
C GLY A 332 -13.00 25.64 -7.42
N THR A 333 -11.94 24.86 -7.19
CA THR A 333 -11.20 24.16 -8.23
C THR A 333 -11.62 22.70 -8.24
N TYR A 334 -12.06 22.25 -9.41
CA TYR A 334 -12.63 20.93 -9.63
C TYR A 334 -11.87 20.20 -10.73
N GLN A 335 -11.89 18.88 -10.65
CA GLN A 335 -11.40 18.00 -11.68
C GLN A 335 -12.59 17.28 -12.31
N PHE A 336 -12.67 17.30 -13.63
CA PHE A 336 -13.65 16.57 -14.41
C PHE A 336 -12.96 15.49 -15.23
N GLN A 337 -13.59 14.33 -15.31
CA GLN A 337 -13.18 13.23 -16.16
C GLN A 337 -14.30 12.98 -17.17
N LEU A 338 -13.99 13.14 -18.46
CA LEU A 338 -14.83 12.62 -19.52
C LEU A 338 -14.29 11.25 -19.91
N ALA A 339 -14.92 10.20 -19.41
CA ALA A 339 -14.59 8.83 -19.76
C ALA A 339 -15.40 8.39 -20.97
N HIS A 340 -14.75 7.93 -22.04
CA HIS A 340 -15.43 7.53 -23.26
C HIS A 340 -14.64 6.55 -24.13
N THR A 341 -15.36 5.76 -24.93
CA THR A 341 -14.80 5.04 -26.08
C THR A 341 -14.91 5.89 -27.35
N GLY A 342 -13.95 5.73 -28.25
CA GLY A 342 -13.77 6.60 -29.41
C GLY A 342 -13.28 8.01 -29.05
N GLY A 343 -13.59 8.97 -29.91
CA GLY A 343 -13.16 10.35 -29.76
C GLY A 343 -14.14 11.14 -28.90
N GLY A 344 -13.65 12.19 -28.23
CA GLY A 344 -14.49 12.96 -27.34
C GLY A 344 -13.94 14.33 -26.98
N ARG A 345 -14.84 15.24 -26.63
CA ARG A 345 -14.52 16.60 -26.19
C ARG A 345 -15.45 17.02 -25.06
N LEU A 346 -14.85 17.64 -24.04
CA LEU A 346 -15.56 18.25 -22.91
C LEU A 346 -15.31 19.76 -22.91
N ILE A 347 -16.39 20.53 -22.88
CA ILE A 347 -16.36 21.98 -22.70
C ILE A 347 -17.23 22.31 -21.49
N ILE A 348 -16.68 23.03 -20.52
CA ILE A 348 -17.42 23.51 -19.34
C ILE A 348 -17.18 25.01 -19.21
N ASN A 349 -18.25 25.78 -19.04
CA ASN A 349 -18.20 27.23 -18.94
C ASN A 349 -17.41 27.87 -20.10
N HIS A 350 -17.67 27.39 -21.33
CA HIS A 350 -16.99 27.80 -22.57
C HIS A 350 -15.48 27.50 -22.63
N GLN A 351 -14.92 26.78 -21.65
CA GLN A 351 -13.53 26.34 -21.64
C GLN A 351 -13.43 24.87 -22.06
N GLN A 352 -12.65 24.59 -23.10
CA GLN A 352 -12.35 23.21 -23.53
C GLN A 352 -11.38 22.56 -22.53
N LEU A 353 -11.81 21.45 -21.93
CA LEU A 353 -11.06 20.73 -20.90
C LEU A 353 -10.41 19.45 -21.41
N ALA A 354 -11.04 18.79 -22.38
CA ALA A 354 -10.53 17.59 -23.02
C ALA A 354 -10.90 17.60 -24.50
N ASP A 355 -10.03 17.07 -25.36
CA ASP A 355 -10.25 16.95 -26.81
C ASP A 355 -9.37 15.84 -27.40
N LEU A 356 -9.93 14.63 -27.50
CA LEU A 356 -9.29 13.48 -28.13
C LEU A 356 -9.97 13.19 -29.47
N GLN A 357 -9.28 13.46 -30.58
CA GLN A 357 -9.78 13.22 -31.93
C GLN A 357 -9.31 11.86 -32.46
N ARG A 358 -9.76 10.77 -31.82
CA ARG A 358 -9.47 9.39 -32.27
C ARG A 358 -10.69 8.48 -32.15
N PRO A 359 -11.25 7.98 -33.26
CA PRO A 359 -12.49 7.18 -33.23
C PRO A 359 -12.37 5.79 -32.60
N ASP A 360 -11.14 5.33 -32.32
CA ASP A 360 -10.76 3.98 -31.88
C ASP A 360 -9.98 3.96 -30.56
N ALA A 361 -10.10 5.03 -29.77
CA ALA A 361 -9.40 5.17 -28.51
C ALA A 361 -10.30 4.91 -27.29
N TYR A 362 -9.67 4.83 -26.12
CA TYR A 362 -10.32 4.99 -24.82
C TYR A 362 -9.65 6.16 -24.12
N SER A 363 -10.43 6.98 -23.43
CA SER A 363 -9.93 8.08 -22.62
C SER A 363 -10.70 8.16 -21.32
N ASP A 364 -9.99 8.44 -20.25
CA ASP A 364 -10.47 8.63 -18.88
C ASP A 364 -9.65 9.72 -18.16
N GLN A 365 -9.10 10.67 -18.91
CA GLN A 365 -8.18 11.65 -18.36
C GLN A 365 -8.92 12.73 -17.55
N TRP A 366 -8.31 13.14 -16.43
CA TRP A 366 -8.81 14.21 -15.58
C TRP A 366 -8.32 15.57 -16.07
N ALA A 367 -9.22 16.55 -16.12
CA ALA A 367 -8.92 17.94 -16.45
C ALA A 367 -9.38 18.87 -15.31
N THR A 368 -8.60 19.92 -15.04
CA THR A 368 -8.86 20.85 -13.92
C THR A 368 -9.46 22.16 -14.41
N ILE A 369 -10.46 22.68 -13.70
CA ILE A 369 -11.09 23.99 -13.95
C ILE A 369 -11.45 24.67 -12.63
N THR A 370 -11.38 26.00 -12.58
CA THR A 370 -11.91 26.80 -11.47
C THR A 370 -13.27 27.35 -11.87
N LEU A 371 -14.29 27.10 -11.04
CA LEU A 371 -15.67 27.49 -11.28
C LEU A 371 -16.21 28.34 -10.12
N LYS A 372 -17.16 29.21 -10.45
CA LYS A 372 -17.98 29.92 -9.47
C LYS A 372 -19.25 29.14 -9.20
N ALA A 373 -19.80 29.29 -8.01
CA ALA A 373 -21.09 28.74 -7.65
C ALA A 373 -22.18 29.22 -8.62
N GLY A 374 -23.13 28.35 -8.93
CA GLY A 374 -24.22 28.60 -9.86
C GLY A 374 -24.19 27.72 -11.10
N LYS A 375 -25.09 28.01 -12.04
CA LYS A 375 -25.24 27.21 -13.27
C LYS A 375 -24.26 27.64 -14.33
N VAL A 376 -23.53 26.68 -14.90
CA VAL A 376 -22.62 26.89 -16.03
C VAL A 376 -22.92 25.93 -17.18
N PRO A 377 -22.74 26.34 -18.45
CA PRO A 377 -23.03 25.48 -19.58
C PRO A 377 -21.98 24.37 -19.72
N VAL A 378 -22.45 23.19 -20.12
CA VAL A 378 -21.63 22.02 -20.46
C VAL A 378 -21.95 21.56 -21.88
N GLU A 379 -20.91 21.32 -22.67
CA GLU A 379 -21.02 20.66 -23.98
C GLU A 379 -20.13 19.42 -23.99
N ILE A 380 -20.70 18.31 -24.47
CA ILE A 380 -20.00 17.03 -24.60
C ILE A 380 -20.18 16.55 -26.03
N TYR A 381 -19.10 16.09 -26.64
CA TYR A 381 -19.12 15.45 -27.95
C TYR A 381 -18.47 14.08 -27.81
N ASN A 382 -19.05 13.05 -28.41
CA ASN A 382 -18.47 11.71 -28.49
C ASN A 382 -18.76 11.09 -29.85
N TYR A 383 -17.80 10.37 -30.43
CA TYR A 383 -17.99 9.63 -31.67
C TYR A 383 -17.10 8.39 -31.67
N LYS A 384 -17.52 7.35 -32.38
CA LYS A 384 -16.80 6.08 -32.42
C LYS A 384 -16.92 5.40 -33.77
N ASP A 385 -15.78 4.90 -34.25
CA ASP A 385 -15.67 4.03 -35.42
C ASP A 385 -14.66 2.91 -35.09
N ALA A 386 -15.07 2.06 -34.15
CA ALA A 386 -14.35 0.91 -33.63
C ALA A 386 -15.37 -0.14 -33.18
N SER A 387 -15.65 -1.11 -34.05
CA SER A 387 -16.72 -2.11 -33.84
C SER A 387 -16.43 -3.08 -32.70
N TRP A 388 -15.18 -3.20 -32.26
CA TRP A 388 -14.75 -4.08 -31.17
C TRP A 388 -14.81 -3.43 -29.78
N MET A 389 -15.29 -2.19 -29.67
CA MET A 389 -15.45 -1.48 -28.40
C MET A 389 -16.91 -1.10 -28.19
N PRO A 390 -17.52 -1.33 -27.01
CA PRO A 390 -18.86 -0.86 -26.74
C PRO A 390 -18.91 0.68 -26.63
N PRO A 391 -20.05 1.34 -26.90
CA PRO A 391 -20.24 2.76 -26.54
C PRO A 391 -20.11 2.93 -25.04
N ARG A 392 -19.24 3.86 -24.60
CA ARG A 392 -19.12 4.27 -23.20
C ARG A 392 -19.04 5.78 -23.14
N LEU A 393 -19.76 6.36 -22.20
CA LEU A 393 -19.72 7.78 -21.93
C LEU A 393 -20.03 8.03 -20.45
N GLY A 394 -19.13 8.70 -19.75
CA GLY A 394 -19.40 9.18 -18.40
C GLY A 394 -18.71 10.49 -18.12
N LEU A 395 -19.40 11.34 -17.38
CA LEU A 395 -18.83 12.53 -16.77
C LEU A 395 -18.74 12.31 -15.27
N THR A 396 -17.55 12.47 -14.71
CA THR A 396 -17.29 12.37 -13.26
C THR A 396 -16.63 13.65 -12.79
N VAL A 397 -17.02 14.13 -11.61
CA VAL A 397 -16.45 15.34 -10.99
C VAL A 397 -15.89 15.02 -9.61
N LYS A 398 -14.77 15.64 -9.27
CA LYS A 398 -14.23 15.67 -7.90
C LYS A 398 -13.54 16.99 -7.61
N SER A 399 -13.16 17.19 -6.37
CA SER A 399 -12.22 18.22 -5.95
C SER A 399 -11.11 17.59 -5.13
N ALA A 400 -10.18 18.43 -4.67
CA ALA A 400 -9.18 18.06 -3.67
C ALA A 400 -9.76 17.40 -2.41
N THR A 401 -11.01 17.68 -2.03
CA THR A 401 -11.60 17.29 -0.74
C THR A 401 -12.97 16.64 -0.89
N THR A 402 -13.26 16.00 -2.03
CA THR A 402 -14.55 15.32 -2.25
C THR A 402 -14.31 13.96 -2.88
N TYR A 403 -15.22 13.02 -2.62
CA TYR A 403 -15.25 11.77 -3.37
C TYR A 403 -15.61 12.05 -4.84
N PRO A 404 -15.15 11.22 -5.80
CA PRO A 404 -15.64 11.27 -7.17
C PRO A 404 -17.16 11.06 -7.22
N GLN A 405 -17.85 11.95 -7.92
CA GLN A 405 -19.28 11.89 -8.16
C GLN A 405 -19.54 11.66 -9.65
N ALA A 406 -20.24 10.57 -9.98
CA ALA A 406 -20.74 10.32 -11.32
C ALA A 406 -21.93 11.25 -11.64
N LEU A 407 -21.90 11.89 -12.81
CA LEU A 407 -22.98 12.73 -13.36
C LEU A 407 -23.68 12.08 -14.56
N HIS A 408 -23.54 10.75 -14.69
CA HIS A 408 -24.04 9.95 -15.80
C HIS A 408 -24.81 8.73 -15.29
N ALA A 409 -25.58 8.09 -16.15
CA ALA A 409 -26.32 6.87 -15.85
C ALA A 409 -25.36 5.69 -15.68
N PHE A 410 -25.62 4.81 -14.72
CA PHE A 410 -24.73 3.69 -14.39
C PHE A 410 -24.41 2.79 -15.60
N ASN A 411 -25.41 2.53 -16.43
CA ASN A 411 -25.30 1.76 -17.68
C ASN A 411 -24.51 2.47 -18.80
N SER A 412 -24.32 3.78 -18.74
CA SER A 412 -23.55 4.54 -19.73
C SER A 412 -22.04 4.38 -19.58
N LEU A 413 -21.58 4.08 -18.36
CA LEU A 413 -20.20 3.79 -18.05
C LEU A 413 -20.16 2.83 -16.85
N PRO A 414 -20.50 1.55 -17.05
CA PRO A 414 -20.36 0.56 -16.00
C PRO A 414 -18.89 0.45 -15.58
N PRO A 415 -18.58 0.08 -14.32
CA PRO A 415 -17.19 -0.07 -13.85
C PRO A 415 -16.37 -1.05 -14.69
N ASP A 416 -17.03 -2.08 -15.20
CA ASP A 416 -16.45 -3.12 -16.06
C ASP A 416 -17.47 -3.51 -17.13
N ASP A 417 -17.06 -3.50 -18.38
CA ASP A 417 -17.84 -3.93 -19.54
C ASP A 417 -17.63 -5.42 -19.87
N GLU A 418 -16.49 -5.99 -19.48
CA GLU A 418 -16.19 -7.42 -19.59
C GLU A 418 -15.49 -7.90 -18.31
N PRO A 419 -16.23 -8.07 -17.20
CA PRO A 419 -15.62 -8.45 -15.93
C PRO A 419 -14.89 -9.79 -16.05
N VAL A 420 -13.57 -9.69 -16.03
CA VAL A 420 -12.69 -10.85 -15.99
C VAL A 420 -12.64 -11.34 -14.56
N SER A 421 -13.14 -12.55 -14.34
CA SER A 421 -12.92 -13.21 -13.07
C SER A 421 -11.41 -13.36 -12.86
N PRO A 422 -10.86 -12.84 -11.75
CA PRO A 422 -9.43 -12.86 -11.55
C PRO A 422 -8.92 -14.30 -11.46
N ILE A 423 -7.77 -14.56 -12.08
CA ILE A 423 -7.13 -15.86 -12.09
C ILE A 423 -6.15 -15.92 -10.92
N TYR A 424 -6.71 -16.18 -9.73
CA TYR A 424 -5.95 -16.35 -8.51
C TYR A 424 -5.35 -17.75 -8.40
N LEU A 425 -4.12 -17.80 -7.92
CA LEU A 425 -3.45 -19.04 -7.59
C LEU A 425 -3.04 -19.02 -6.12
N ASP A 426 -3.22 -20.16 -5.47
CA ASP A 426 -2.78 -20.41 -4.10
C ASP A 426 -2.09 -21.80 -4.01
N ALA A 427 -1.28 -21.99 -2.96
CA ALA A 427 -0.84 -23.32 -2.55
C ALA A 427 -2.03 -24.08 -1.95
N THR A 428 -2.05 -25.40 -2.13
CA THR A 428 -3.04 -26.27 -1.48
C THR A 428 -2.33 -27.13 -0.44
N SER A 429 -2.20 -28.44 -0.66
CA SER A 429 -1.51 -29.36 0.24
C SER A 429 0.00 -29.44 -0.01
N GLU A 430 0.47 -28.98 -1.16
CA GLU A 430 1.86 -29.04 -1.59
C GLU A 430 2.33 -27.69 -2.16
N PRO A 431 3.65 -27.41 -2.14
CA PRO A 431 4.20 -26.22 -2.76
C PRO A 431 3.82 -26.09 -4.23
N ARG A 432 3.41 -24.88 -4.64
CA ARG A 432 3.11 -24.54 -6.03
C ARG A 432 4.22 -23.66 -6.59
N LEU A 433 4.69 -23.98 -7.79
CA LEU A 433 5.72 -23.22 -8.49
C LEU A 433 5.11 -22.55 -9.73
N LEU A 434 5.39 -21.26 -9.92
CA LEU A 434 4.92 -20.48 -11.06
C LEU A 434 6.06 -19.70 -11.67
N ARG A 435 6.45 -20.04 -12.90
CA ARG A 435 7.36 -19.20 -13.70
C ARG A 435 6.56 -18.07 -14.34
N ALA A 436 6.92 -16.84 -14.00
CA ALA A 436 6.41 -15.64 -14.66
C ALA A 436 7.37 -14.49 -14.42
N PHE A 437 7.14 -13.37 -15.09
CA PHE A 437 7.86 -12.13 -14.83
C PHE A 437 7.41 -11.48 -13.52
N LEU A 438 8.33 -10.75 -12.88
CA LEU A 438 8.05 -9.91 -11.72
C LEU A 438 8.51 -8.49 -12.00
N ASP A 439 7.61 -7.51 -11.91
CA ASP A 439 7.98 -6.10 -11.89
C ASP A 439 8.51 -5.77 -10.48
N PHE A 440 9.83 -5.65 -10.32
CA PHE A 440 10.46 -5.45 -9.02
C PHE A 440 9.97 -4.13 -8.41
N LYS A 441 9.42 -4.19 -7.18
CA LYS A 441 8.74 -3.07 -6.50
C LYS A 441 7.58 -2.46 -7.32
N GLY A 442 6.95 -3.24 -8.19
CA GLY A 442 5.89 -2.79 -9.09
C GLY A 442 6.37 -1.90 -10.24
N ASP A 443 7.69 -1.77 -10.45
CA ASP A 443 8.26 -0.97 -11.52
C ASP A 443 8.57 -1.83 -12.76
N ARG A 444 7.79 -1.62 -13.82
CA ARG A 444 7.96 -2.34 -15.10
C ARG A 444 9.31 -2.09 -15.77
N ALA A 445 9.98 -0.97 -15.48
CA ALA A 445 11.34 -0.72 -15.98
C ALA A 445 12.38 -1.65 -15.31
N GLN A 446 12.03 -2.24 -14.17
CA GLN A 446 12.86 -3.19 -13.41
C GLN A 446 12.35 -4.63 -13.52
N ARG A 447 11.67 -4.97 -14.61
CA ARG A 447 11.10 -6.30 -14.83
C ARG A 447 12.17 -7.39 -14.78
N LEU A 448 11.95 -8.37 -13.91
CA LEU A 448 12.68 -9.61 -13.83
C LEU A 448 12.01 -10.66 -14.72
N THR A 449 12.78 -11.25 -15.63
CA THR A 449 12.24 -12.15 -16.67
C THR A 449 12.46 -13.63 -16.38
N HIS A 450 13.31 -13.95 -15.40
CA HIS A 450 13.72 -15.32 -15.08
C HIS A 450 13.32 -15.68 -13.65
N THR A 451 12.13 -15.25 -13.23
CA THR A 451 11.63 -15.47 -11.89
C THR A 451 10.74 -16.69 -11.78
N ILE A 452 10.75 -17.28 -10.59
CA ILE A 452 9.80 -18.31 -10.17
C ILE A 452 9.19 -17.90 -8.84
N GLY A 453 7.88 -17.75 -8.82
CA GLY A 453 7.10 -17.64 -7.59
C GLY A 453 6.94 -19.03 -6.98
N VAL A 454 7.15 -19.14 -5.68
CA VAL A 454 6.95 -20.37 -4.91
C VAL A 454 5.93 -20.09 -3.82
N ALA A 455 4.85 -20.85 -3.85
CA ALA A 455 3.80 -20.81 -2.85
C ALA A 455 3.95 -22.00 -1.92
N ASP A 456 4.23 -21.77 -0.63
CA ASP A 456 4.21 -22.84 0.37
C ASP A 456 2.80 -22.99 0.99
N PRO A 457 2.33 -24.22 1.28
CA PRO A 457 1.08 -24.48 2.01
C PRO A 457 0.99 -23.78 3.37
N SER A 458 2.12 -23.36 3.93
CA SER A 458 2.16 -22.55 5.15
C SER A 458 1.39 -21.23 5.03
N GLY A 459 1.21 -20.70 3.81
CA GLY A 459 0.77 -19.33 3.53
C GLY A 459 1.93 -18.34 3.39
N THR A 460 3.17 -18.84 3.37
CA THR A 460 4.39 -18.03 3.17
C THR A 460 4.91 -18.26 1.76
N HIS A 461 5.23 -17.18 1.07
CA HIS A 461 5.50 -17.20 -0.35
C HIS A 461 6.73 -16.38 -0.68
N TYR A 462 7.40 -16.74 -1.78
CA TYR A 462 8.56 -16.01 -2.24
C TYR A 462 8.70 -16.00 -3.75
N VAL A 463 9.52 -15.08 -4.25
CA VAL A 463 9.99 -15.08 -5.63
C VAL A 463 11.51 -15.25 -5.63
N TYR A 464 11.97 -16.18 -6.46
CA TYR A 464 13.37 -16.43 -6.72
C TYR A 464 13.73 -15.99 -8.14
N ASP A 465 14.79 -15.20 -8.30
CA ASP A 465 15.38 -14.89 -9.60
C ASP A 465 16.41 -15.96 -9.98
N MET A 466 16.03 -16.82 -10.92
CA MET A 466 16.87 -17.91 -11.43
C MET A 466 18.09 -17.41 -12.20
N LYS A 467 18.04 -16.18 -12.71
CA LYS A 467 19.13 -15.59 -13.48
C LYS A 467 20.29 -15.17 -12.58
N SER A 468 20.00 -14.63 -11.40
CA SER A 468 21.01 -14.15 -10.46
C SER A 468 21.22 -15.05 -9.26
N GLY A 469 20.38 -16.09 -9.08
CA GLY A 469 20.38 -16.94 -7.89
C GLY A 469 20.01 -16.15 -6.63
N ASN A 470 18.89 -15.44 -6.66
CA ASN A 470 18.54 -14.46 -5.61
C ASN A 470 17.10 -14.59 -5.11
N LEU A 471 16.91 -14.47 -3.80
CA LEU A 471 15.61 -14.28 -3.16
C LEU A 471 15.21 -12.79 -3.25
N VAL A 472 14.28 -12.46 -4.13
CA VAL A 472 13.97 -11.05 -4.46
C VAL A 472 12.76 -10.48 -3.72
N CYS A 473 11.81 -11.34 -3.33
CA CYS A 473 10.54 -10.91 -2.72
C CYS A 473 9.97 -12.01 -1.83
N VAL A 474 9.38 -11.64 -0.70
CA VAL A 474 8.68 -12.52 0.23
C VAL A 474 7.35 -11.91 0.69
N TRP A 475 6.34 -12.73 0.99
CA TRP A 475 5.07 -12.27 1.58
C TRP A 475 4.31 -13.41 2.28
N HIS A 476 3.31 -13.02 3.08
CA HIS A 476 2.35 -13.94 3.70
C HIS A 476 0.96 -13.79 3.08
N GLY A 477 0.11 -14.78 3.27
CA GLY A 477 -1.30 -14.77 2.90
C GLY A 477 -1.56 -15.57 1.64
N SER A 478 -2.30 -14.98 0.69
CA SER A 478 -2.54 -15.61 -0.61
C SER A 478 -1.39 -15.39 -1.59
N PHE A 479 -1.22 -16.31 -2.52
CA PHE A 479 -0.05 -16.35 -3.40
C PHE A 479 -0.08 -15.26 -4.47
N VAL A 480 -0.69 -15.48 -5.64
CA VAL A 480 -0.60 -14.50 -6.73
C VAL A 480 -1.89 -14.31 -7.50
N ASP A 481 -2.05 -13.10 -8.03
CA ASP A 481 -2.91 -12.80 -9.16
C ASP A 481 -2.13 -13.04 -10.46
N ALA A 482 -2.54 -14.08 -11.20
CA ALA A 482 -1.99 -14.46 -12.49
C ALA A 482 -2.82 -13.95 -13.68
N THR A 483 -3.89 -13.19 -13.43
CA THR A 483 -4.71 -12.55 -14.47
C THR A 483 -3.88 -11.77 -15.50
N PRO A 484 -2.94 -10.88 -15.12
CA PRO A 484 -2.10 -10.17 -16.09
C PRO A 484 -1.25 -11.07 -17.00
N MET A 485 -0.96 -12.31 -16.60
CA MET A 485 -0.20 -13.25 -17.42
C MET A 485 -1.10 -14.10 -18.33
N TRP A 486 -2.29 -14.48 -17.86
CA TRP A 486 -3.11 -15.52 -18.52
C TRP A 486 -4.40 -15.02 -19.16
N HIS A 487 -4.80 -13.78 -18.91
CA HIS A 487 -5.94 -13.18 -19.59
C HIS A 487 -5.51 -12.51 -20.90
N ASP A 488 -6.23 -12.81 -21.99
CA ASP A 488 -5.95 -12.35 -23.36
C ASP A 488 -4.48 -12.57 -23.78
N ARG A 489 -3.76 -11.54 -24.26
CA ARG A 489 -2.35 -11.66 -24.65
C ARG A 489 -1.40 -11.65 -23.46
N GLY A 490 -1.89 -11.20 -22.30
CA GLY A 490 -1.11 -11.02 -21.08
C GLY A 490 0.11 -10.11 -21.24
N ASP A 491 0.81 -9.83 -20.14
CA ASP A 491 2.13 -9.20 -20.15
C ASP A 491 3.22 -10.13 -19.57
N GLY A 492 2.85 -11.38 -19.28
CA GLY A 492 3.73 -12.41 -18.73
C GLY A 492 4.05 -12.26 -17.24
N SER A 493 3.47 -11.31 -16.52
CA SER A 493 3.76 -11.06 -15.09
C SER A 493 2.69 -11.58 -14.14
N PHE A 494 3.07 -11.88 -12.90
CA PHE A 494 2.12 -12.07 -11.79
C PHE A 494 2.25 -10.95 -10.77
N ARG A 495 1.24 -10.82 -9.90
CA ARG A 495 1.24 -9.88 -8.77
C ARG A 495 1.05 -10.62 -7.45
N PRO A 496 1.92 -10.41 -6.43
CA PRO A 496 1.66 -10.90 -5.07
C PRO A 496 0.31 -10.41 -4.55
N ARG A 497 -0.44 -11.25 -3.81
CA ARG A 497 -1.70 -10.84 -3.18
C ARG A 497 -1.60 -10.48 -1.70
N GLY A 498 -0.42 -10.62 -1.10
CA GLY A 498 -0.12 -10.16 0.26
C GLY A 498 0.75 -8.90 0.28
N ALA A 499 1.16 -8.48 1.48
CA ALA A 499 2.12 -7.40 1.65
C ALA A 499 3.52 -7.85 1.19
N ALA A 500 3.87 -7.54 -0.06
CA ALA A 500 5.14 -7.89 -0.67
C ALA A 500 6.31 -7.13 -0.02
N GLN A 501 7.23 -7.87 0.58
CA GLN A 501 8.52 -7.36 1.03
C GLN A 501 9.58 -7.67 -0.03
N TYR A 502 9.97 -6.65 -0.79
CA TYR A 502 11.08 -6.73 -1.73
C TYR A 502 12.42 -6.59 -0.99
N LEU A 503 13.38 -7.45 -1.29
CA LEU A 503 14.69 -7.45 -0.64
C LEU A 503 15.68 -6.62 -1.46
N PHE A 504 16.30 -7.23 -2.48
CA PHE A 504 17.24 -6.58 -3.37
C PHE A 504 17.32 -7.32 -4.70
N ASN A 505 17.88 -6.67 -5.72
CA ASN A 505 17.88 -7.15 -7.10
C ASN A 505 19.31 -7.13 -7.68
N ASN A 506 20.18 -7.96 -7.13
CA ASN A 506 21.52 -8.21 -7.66
C ASN A 506 21.92 -9.67 -7.42
N GLN A 507 23.07 -10.08 -7.96
CA GLN A 507 23.62 -11.41 -7.67
C GLN A 507 24.18 -11.41 -6.24
N PRO A 508 23.71 -12.28 -5.34
CA PRO A 508 24.05 -12.21 -3.93
C PRO A 508 25.40 -12.87 -3.62
N LEU A 509 25.95 -13.74 -4.47
CA LEU A 509 27.24 -14.40 -4.26
C LEU A 509 28.30 -13.79 -5.17
N ALA A 510 29.41 -13.29 -4.62
CA ALA A 510 30.49 -12.73 -5.44
C ALA A 510 31.87 -12.85 -4.79
N PHE A 511 32.89 -13.02 -5.63
CA PHE A 511 34.27 -12.73 -5.24
C PHE A 511 34.50 -11.22 -5.30
N LEU A 512 34.85 -10.62 -4.16
CA LEU A 512 35.09 -9.19 -4.05
C LEU A 512 36.57 -8.95 -3.75
N ALA A 513 37.25 -8.20 -4.62
CA ALA A 513 38.64 -7.83 -4.50
C ALA A 513 38.86 -6.70 -3.47
N SER A 514 37.83 -5.92 -3.15
CA SER A 514 37.91 -4.82 -2.19
C SER A 514 36.62 -4.61 -1.38
N PRO A 515 36.70 -3.96 -0.19
CA PRO A 515 35.52 -3.67 0.62
C PRO A 515 34.47 -2.79 -0.06
N SER A 516 34.87 -1.93 -1.01
CA SER A 516 33.99 -1.01 -1.74
C SER A 516 33.47 -1.56 -3.07
N GLU A 517 33.85 -2.78 -3.44
CA GLU A 517 33.38 -3.40 -4.68
C GLU A 517 31.90 -3.82 -4.55
N PRO A 518 31.02 -3.36 -5.47
CA PRO A 518 29.62 -3.72 -5.44
C PRO A 518 29.41 -5.17 -5.90
N PHE A 519 28.35 -5.79 -5.41
CA PHE A 519 27.89 -7.06 -5.96
C PHE A 519 27.45 -6.88 -7.42
N PRO A 520 27.74 -7.86 -8.30
CA PRO A 520 27.45 -7.76 -9.72
C PRO A 520 25.93 -7.77 -9.99
N VAL A 521 25.55 -7.15 -11.11
CA VAL A 521 24.18 -7.13 -11.61
C VAL A 521 24.15 -7.79 -12.97
N ILE A 522 23.35 -8.84 -13.12
CA ILE A 522 23.17 -9.51 -14.41
C ILE A 522 22.09 -8.76 -15.21
N LEU A 523 22.53 -7.78 -15.99
CA LEU A 523 21.64 -6.99 -16.85
C LEU A 523 21.04 -7.84 -17.97
N LYS A 524 21.87 -8.64 -18.64
CA LYS A 524 21.45 -9.58 -19.69
C LYS A 524 22.31 -10.85 -19.62
N GLU A 525 21.69 -12.00 -19.86
CA GLU A 525 22.37 -13.30 -19.78
C GLU A 525 23.45 -13.49 -20.85
N ASP A 526 23.26 -12.90 -22.03
CA ASP A 526 24.22 -12.96 -23.15
C ASP A 526 25.51 -12.19 -22.87
N LEU A 527 25.53 -11.35 -21.83
CA LEU A 527 26.71 -10.60 -21.38
C LEU A 527 27.49 -11.30 -20.27
N VAL A 528 26.95 -12.39 -19.70
CA VAL A 528 27.62 -13.17 -18.65
C VAL A 528 28.72 -14.00 -19.28
N LYS A 529 29.96 -13.90 -18.78
CA LYS A 529 31.09 -14.65 -19.34
C LYS A 529 30.90 -16.15 -19.16
N GLU A 530 31.49 -16.92 -20.05
CA GLU A 530 31.53 -18.38 -19.92
C GLU A 530 32.13 -18.76 -18.55
N ASN A 531 31.37 -19.54 -17.76
CA ASN A 531 31.65 -19.96 -16.38
C ASN A 531 31.52 -18.89 -15.28
N GLU A 532 31.09 -17.66 -15.58
CA GLU A 532 30.87 -16.64 -14.55
C GLU A 532 29.64 -16.95 -13.71
N HIS A 533 28.45 -17.00 -14.28
CA HIS A 533 27.22 -17.40 -13.59
C HIS A 533 26.33 -18.22 -14.54
N ARG A 534 25.74 -19.31 -14.07
CA ARG A 534 24.79 -20.09 -14.87
C ARG A 534 23.76 -20.82 -14.01
N GLY A 535 22.49 -20.50 -14.19
CA GLY A 535 21.37 -21.26 -13.61
C GLY A 535 21.34 -22.71 -14.11
N LYS A 536 21.13 -23.65 -13.18
CA LYS A 536 20.99 -25.09 -13.44
C LYS A 536 19.57 -25.61 -13.19
N GLY A 537 18.62 -24.73 -12.86
CA GLY A 537 17.25 -25.11 -12.55
C GLY A 537 17.04 -25.40 -11.07
N PHE A 538 16.15 -26.32 -10.76
CA PHE A 538 15.88 -26.78 -9.41
C PHE A 538 15.51 -28.27 -9.40
N GLU A 539 15.67 -28.89 -8.23
CA GLU A 539 15.11 -30.21 -7.92
C GLU A 539 14.10 -30.08 -6.80
N LEU A 540 13.07 -30.92 -6.80
CA LEU A 540 12.09 -30.95 -5.70
C LEU A 540 12.57 -31.91 -4.62
N GLU A 541 12.54 -31.46 -3.37
CA GLU A 541 12.83 -32.33 -2.24
C GLU A 541 11.72 -33.40 -2.11
N ALA A 542 12.11 -34.66 -1.94
CA ALA A 542 11.18 -35.79 -2.02
C ALA A 542 10.09 -35.79 -0.93
N THR A 543 10.33 -35.16 0.22
CA THR A 543 9.39 -35.15 1.37
C THR A 543 8.54 -33.90 1.43
N THR A 544 9.14 -32.73 1.18
CA THR A 544 8.45 -31.44 1.31
C THR A 544 7.96 -30.90 -0.03
N HIS A 545 8.43 -31.46 -1.16
CA HIS A 545 8.22 -30.95 -2.51
C HIS A 545 8.66 -29.48 -2.70
N ARG A 546 9.51 -28.96 -1.82
CA ARG A 546 10.09 -27.62 -1.94
C ARG A 546 11.25 -27.65 -2.94
N PRO A 547 11.43 -26.59 -3.75
CA PRO A 547 12.55 -26.51 -4.67
C PRO A 547 13.88 -26.29 -3.95
N VAL A 548 14.90 -27.00 -4.40
CA VAL A 548 16.31 -26.71 -4.16
C VAL A 548 16.87 -26.13 -5.46
N PHE A 549 17.10 -24.83 -5.48
CA PHE A 549 17.62 -24.14 -6.66
C PHE A 549 19.11 -24.42 -6.82
N LYS A 550 19.55 -24.53 -8.07
CA LYS A 550 20.93 -24.86 -8.40
C LYS A 550 21.48 -23.86 -9.42
N TYR A 551 22.69 -23.41 -9.19
CA TYR A 551 23.45 -22.61 -10.16
C TYR A 551 24.95 -22.82 -9.97
N THR A 552 25.73 -22.42 -10.98
CA THR A 552 27.19 -22.36 -10.88
C THR A 552 27.66 -20.92 -10.89
N TYR A 553 28.67 -20.59 -10.09
CA TYR A 553 29.31 -19.28 -10.08
C TYR A 553 30.83 -19.40 -10.02
N GLU A 554 31.55 -18.95 -11.05
CA GLU A 554 33.02 -19.05 -11.17
C GLU A 554 33.60 -20.43 -10.79
N GLY A 555 32.96 -21.51 -11.25
CA GLY A 555 33.36 -22.89 -10.96
C GLY A 555 32.86 -23.46 -9.63
N LEU A 556 32.19 -22.65 -8.80
CA LEU A 556 31.46 -23.11 -7.62
C LEU A 556 30.13 -23.74 -8.02
N ASP A 557 29.74 -24.82 -7.33
CA ASP A 557 28.38 -25.35 -7.39
C ASP A 557 27.60 -24.81 -6.19
N VAL A 558 26.43 -24.23 -6.43
CA VAL A 558 25.60 -23.63 -5.39
C VAL A 558 24.23 -24.29 -5.36
N GLU A 559 23.80 -24.68 -4.15
CA GLU A 559 22.47 -25.17 -3.84
C GLU A 559 21.80 -24.20 -2.87
N ASP A 560 20.61 -23.74 -3.23
CA ASP A 560 19.87 -22.71 -2.52
C ASP A 560 18.50 -23.24 -2.10
N LYS A 561 18.27 -23.25 -0.79
CA LYS A 561 17.08 -23.77 -0.13
C LYS A 561 16.37 -22.66 0.61
N ILE A 562 15.11 -22.43 0.26
CA ILE A 562 14.27 -21.39 0.84
C ILE A 562 12.98 -22.03 1.34
N TYR A 563 12.70 -21.88 2.63
CA TYR A 563 11.58 -22.55 3.28
C TYR A 563 11.07 -21.76 4.50
N PRO A 564 9.77 -21.82 4.81
CA PRO A 564 9.24 -21.21 6.04
C PRO A 564 9.76 -21.93 7.28
N ASP A 565 9.84 -21.22 8.40
CA ASP A 565 10.10 -21.84 9.71
C ASP A 565 8.90 -22.65 10.23
N ASP A 566 9.09 -23.36 11.33
CA ASP A 566 8.04 -24.21 11.93
C ASP A 566 6.78 -23.44 12.35
N GLN A 567 6.94 -22.14 12.64
CA GLN A 567 5.82 -21.26 12.98
C GLN A 567 5.18 -20.60 11.76
N ASN A 568 5.74 -20.79 10.57
CA ASN A 568 5.27 -20.23 9.29
C ASN A 568 5.22 -18.69 9.27
N ARG A 569 6.15 -18.04 9.98
CA ARG A 569 6.19 -16.58 10.12
C ARG A 569 7.40 -15.94 9.49
N VAL A 570 8.48 -16.71 9.31
CA VAL A 570 9.72 -16.23 8.69
C VAL A 570 10.11 -17.14 7.53
N ILE A 571 10.94 -16.63 6.63
CA ILE A 571 11.62 -17.46 5.62
C ILE A 571 13.05 -17.71 6.08
N THR A 572 13.45 -18.97 6.05
CA THR A 572 14.84 -19.40 6.17
C THR A 572 15.43 -19.57 4.78
N HIS A 573 16.63 -19.03 4.58
CA HIS A 573 17.41 -19.12 3.35
C HIS A 573 18.75 -19.76 3.69
N GLU A 574 19.01 -20.92 3.09
CA GLU A 574 20.20 -21.72 3.28
C GLU A 574 20.89 -21.94 1.94
N VAL A 575 22.12 -21.44 1.82
CA VAL A 575 22.94 -21.51 0.62
C VAL A 575 24.14 -22.39 0.91
N ASN A 576 24.28 -23.48 0.16
CA ASN A 576 25.37 -24.43 0.26
C ASN A 576 26.29 -24.28 -0.95
N ILE A 577 27.59 -24.15 -0.71
CA ILE A 577 28.62 -23.91 -1.72
C ILE A 577 29.59 -25.09 -1.74
N LYS A 578 29.76 -25.69 -2.91
CA LYS A 578 30.69 -26.80 -3.18
C LYS A 578 31.77 -26.34 -4.16
N ASN A 579 32.84 -27.13 -4.24
CA ASN A 579 34.02 -26.84 -5.09
C ASN A 579 34.70 -25.50 -4.78
N ARG A 580 34.72 -25.09 -3.51
CA ARG A 580 35.19 -23.77 -3.04
C ARG A 580 36.59 -23.38 -3.51
N GLY A 581 37.47 -24.36 -3.75
CA GLY A 581 38.87 -24.12 -4.13
C GLY A 581 39.62 -23.31 -3.06
N THR A 582 40.62 -22.54 -3.47
CA THR A 582 41.48 -21.75 -2.56
C THR A 582 41.35 -20.23 -2.73
N LYS A 583 40.55 -19.75 -3.70
CA LYS A 583 40.36 -18.32 -3.97
C LYS A 583 39.73 -17.63 -2.75
N THR A 584 40.30 -16.56 -2.23
CA THR A 584 39.74 -15.83 -1.08
C THR A 584 38.76 -14.73 -1.52
N GLY A 585 38.08 -14.10 -0.56
CA GLY A 585 37.19 -12.96 -0.83
C GLY A 585 35.81 -13.32 -1.38
N LEU A 586 35.30 -14.52 -1.11
CA LEU A 586 33.92 -14.88 -1.43
C LEU A 586 32.97 -14.36 -0.35
N TYR A 587 31.99 -13.57 -0.77
CA TYR A 587 30.97 -13.00 0.11
C TYR A 587 29.57 -13.31 -0.41
N TYR A 588 28.63 -13.37 0.52
CA TYR A 588 27.21 -13.42 0.22
C TYR A 588 26.51 -12.19 0.79
N LYS A 589 25.68 -11.55 -0.03
CA LYS A 589 24.84 -10.43 0.34
C LYS A 589 23.53 -10.92 0.94
N LEU A 590 23.23 -10.43 2.13
CA LEU A 590 22.02 -10.79 2.86
C LEU A 590 20.91 -9.74 2.68
N GLY A 591 21.29 -8.47 2.55
CA GLY A 591 20.35 -7.36 2.36
C GLY A 591 21.06 -6.05 1.99
N GLU A 592 20.29 -5.07 1.54
CA GLU A 592 20.73 -3.68 1.38
C GLU A 592 19.63 -2.71 1.79
N GLY A 593 20.04 -1.50 2.13
CA GLY A 593 19.13 -0.39 2.42
C GLY A 593 19.86 0.94 2.53
N SER A 594 19.10 2.00 2.74
CA SER A 594 19.57 3.31 3.17
C SER A 594 20.14 3.30 4.58
N ALA A 595 19.61 2.43 5.46
CA ALA A 595 20.07 2.22 6.83
C ALA A 595 20.09 0.73 7.15
N ILE A 596 21.05 0.30 7.97
CA ILE A 596 21.09 -1.05 8.56
C ILE A 596 21.58 -0.91 10.00
N ALA A 597 20.80 -1.41 10.96
CA ALA A 597 21.10 -1.34 12.39
C ALA A 597 20.94 -2.70 13.06
N GLN A 598 21.85 -3.05 13.97
CA GLN A 598 21.73 -4.28 14.75
C GLN A 598 20.74 -4.09 15.91
N MET A 599 19.85 -5.06 16.09
CA MET A 599 18.80 -5.09 17.10
C MET A 599 19.27 -5.83 18.36
N PRO A 600 18.62 -5.61 19.52
CA PRO A 600 18.99 -6.28 20.78
C PRO A 600 18.96 -7.81 20.75
N ASP A 601 18.15 -8.40 19.87
CA ASP A 601 18.04 -9.86 19.69
C ASP A 601 19.08 -10.44 18.72
N GLY A 602 20.01 -9.60 18.25
CA GLY A 602 21.07 -9.94 17.31
C GLY A 602 20.66 -9.91 15.83
N SER A 603 19.38 -9.65 15.52
CA SER A 603 18.94 -9.42 14.13
C SER A 603 19.41 -8.05 13.61
N TYR A 604 19.29 -7.83 12.30
CA TYR A 604 19.61 -6.57 11.65
C TYR A 604 18.35 -5.98 11.04
N ALA A 605 17.94 -4.81 11.51
CA ALA A 605 16.89 -4.00 10.89
C ALA A 605 17.42 -3.41 9.59
N ILE A 606 16.70 -3.66 8.50
CA ILE A 606 16.98 -3.09 7.19
C ILE A 606 16.03 -1.91 6.94
N ASP A 607 16.62 -0.85 6.41
CA ASP A 607 16.03 0.48 6.32
C ASP A 607 15.48 0.92 7.69
N ASP A 608 14.49 1.79 7.66
CA ASP A 608 13.75 2.26 8.82
C ASP A 608 12.77 1.19 9.31
N LYS A 609 13.33 0.07 9.79
CA LYS A 609 12.62 -1.09 10.37
C LYS A 609 11.52 -1.60 9.44
N GLN A 610 11.86 -1.83 8.16
CA GLN A 610 10.95 -2.40 7.17
C GLN A 610 10.88 -3.93 7.23
N TYR A 611 12.02 -4.56 7.49
CA TYR A 611 12.17 -5.99 7.77
C TYR A 611 13.46 -6.25 8.55
N TYR A 612 13.62 -7.45 9.11
CA TYR A 612 14.82 -7.89 9.79
C TYR A 612 15.50 -9.05 9.07
N ILE A 613 16.82 -9.13 9.23
CA ILE A 613 17.64 -10.28 8.87
C ILE A 613 18.28 -10.86 10.11
N LYS A 614 18.08 -12.16 10.37
CA LYS A 614 18.75 -12.88 11.45
C LYS A 614 19.73 -13.89 10.90
N VAL A 615 21.03 -13.66 11.13
CA VAL A 615 22.10 -14.52 10.62
C VAL A 615 22.34 -15.70 11.56
N THR A 616 22.30 -16.91 11.03
CA THR A 616 22.55 -18.15 11.80
C THR A 616 23.97 -18.66 11.60
N THR A 617 24.52 -18.51 10.39
CA THR A 617 25.87 -18.98 10.04
C THR A 617 26.68 -17.88 9.38
N GLY A 618 27.92 -17.70 9.84
CA GLY A 618 28.82 -16.65 9.39
C GLY A 618 28.84 -15.45 10.34
N GLN A 619 29.81 -14.55 10.12
CA GLN A 619 29.92 -13.29 10.86
C GLN A 619 29.45 -12.15 9.96
N PRO A 620 28.27 -11.55 10.24
CA PRO A 620 27.74 -10.46 9.44
C PRO A 620 28.57 -9.19 9.57
N VAL A 621 28.72 -8.49 8.45
CA VAL A 621 29.37 -7.18 8.36
C VAL A 621 28.45 -6.22 7.62
N VAL A 622 28.26 -5.03 8.19
CA VAL A 622 27.61 -3.91 7.51
C VAL A 622 28.68 -3.07 6.83
N ARG A 623 28.49 -2.76 5.55
CA ARG A 623 29.40 -1.91 4.77
C ARG A 623 28.65 -0.88 3.95
N ASP A 624 29.35 0.20 3.57
CA ASP A 624 28.82 1.24 2.69
C ASP A 624 29.37 1.07 1.27
N VAL A 625 28.48 0.96 0.28
CA VAL A 625 28.81 0.82 -1.15
C VAL A 625 27.84 1.66 -1.98
N ASN A 626 28.37 2.54 -2.84
CA ASN A 626 27.58 3.40 -3.73
C ASN A 626 26.42 4.17 -3.04
N GLY A 627 26.66 4.65 -1.82
CA GLY A 627 25.68 5.41 -1.04
C GLY A 627 24.57 4.55 -0.40
N LYS A 628 24.68 3.22 -0.43
CA LYS A 628 23.81 2.28 0.27
C LYS A 628 24.59 1.50 1.32
N LYS A 629 23.89 1.02 2.35
CA LYS A 629 24.40 0.02 3.29
C LYS A 629 24.07 -1.38 2.77
N GLU A 630 25.03 -2.29 2.90
CA GLU A 630 24.86 -3.72 2.60
C GLU A 630 25.19 -4.54 3.85
N LEU A 631 24.39 -5.57 4.11
CA LEU A 631 24.69 -6.61 5.09
C LEU A 631 25.26 -7.83 4.35
N ILE A 632 26.48 -8.23 4.68
CA ILE A 632 27.20 -9.30 3.98
C ILE A 632 27.81 -10.30 4.97
N VAL A 633 28.12 -11.50 4.49
CA VAL A 633 28.89 -12.52 5.22
C VAL A 633 30.00 -13.06 4.33
N ALA A 634 31.17 -13.31 4.90
CA ALA A 634 32.21 -14.11 4.23
C ALA A 634 31.78 -15.58 4.19
N VAL A 635 31.98 -16.25 3.06
CA VAL A 635 31.49 -17.63 2.87
C VAL A 635 32.61 -18.59 2.53
N ASP A 636 32.61 -19.71 3.26
CA ASP A 636 33.43 -20.87 2.97
C ASP A 636 32.58 -21.98 2.31
N SER A 637 31.72 -22.65 3.09
CA SER A 637 30.91 -23.77 2.61
C SER A 637 29.40 -23.53 2.65
N ALA A 638 28.89 -22.67 3.55
CA ALA A 638 27.46 -22.40 3.64
C ALA A 638 27.14 -21.05 4.28
N VAL A 639 25.94 -20.55 3.98
CA VAL A 639 25.30 -19.41 4.63
C VAL A 639 23.90 -19.81 5.04
N LYS A 640 23.48 -19.42 6.25
CA LYS A 640 22.12 -19.61 6.73
C LYS A 640 21.64 -18.37 7.45
N TYR A 641 20.48 -17.88 7.05
CA TYR A 641 19.84 -16.72 7.67
C TYR A 641 18.32 -16.78 7.51
N SER A 642 17.62 -15.95 8.28
CA SER A 642 16.18 -15.79 8.19
C SER A 642 15.81 -14.35 7.84
N VAL A 643 14.76 -14.19 7.05
CA VAL A 643 14.11 -12.92 6.75
C VAL A 643 12.81 -12.84 7.54
N ILE A 644 12.62 -11.76 8.28
CA ILE A 644 11.48 -11.52 9.17
C ILE A 644 10.83 -10.21 8.74
N TRP A 645 9.56 -10.22 8.32
CA TRP A 645 8.92 -9.05 7.74
C TRP A 645 7.47 -8.90 8.17
#